data_AF-A0A4Q5UZQ8-F1
#
_entry.id   AF-A0A4Q5UZQ8-F1
#
_cell.length_a   1.000
_cell.length_b   1.000
_cell.length_c   1.000
_cell.angle_alpha   90.00
_cell.angle_beta   90.00
_cell.angle_gamma   90.00
#
_symmetry.space_group_name_H-M   'P 1'
#
loop_
_entity.id
_entity.type
_entity.pdbx_description
1 polymer ?
#
loop_
_entity_poly.entity_id
_entity_poly.type
_entity_poly.pdbx_seq_one_letter_code
_entity_poly.pdbx_strand_id
1 'polypeptide(L)'
;MRLKAWLFTSLVLTFTNVLAQKDTIQATIVLIGDAGQLTNGKHPVVEAAKRTVKMDEKTTVLYLGDNLYKTGLPDEAVPNFAIAKAPLDSQIHIARGNTKTPIYFIPGNHDWANGGKNGYESILRVQDYIDILGNQMVKMLPRDGCGGPEEVKINDDITLVMMDSQWWIHEFDKPGVESDCPFKTKDEMLTELDEILAKNSKKLVLFATHHPFRSYGPHGGYFTLKQHIFPFTDVKKNMYIPLPILGSAYPLTRAVFGTAQDLQHPFYQSMVHDIEDVIKGNPNVIYLAGHEHGLQMIQDSGYNYIVSGGGCKMNRVSKSKNSKYAAESTGFATLQISTNKNVTVNFYEVEGDSVKKAYNQNILDFSKVPELPKDTLREVEFVYKDTVVISASDEYKNTKKFAKWILGENYRTTWNEPVSFKIFNINKEHGGFKIKSLGGGKQTKSLKLEDKNGKEWSIRTLEKDPEKALPLNLRSTLAQDVVKDVISASDPYSPLPVAVLAKAAGIPSAAPEYFFVPDDPSLGYYRPLFANKVVTLEDRDPVPDADTKSTSKILNKLYEDNDDKVDQPALLNARLLDILVADFDRHADQWKWGTKDTGKGKLYYPVPRDRDQAFFKSDGLLVKYLSRRRMAFLKGFTPKIKKINAFSFASRDFDRSFLNAIGEKK
;
A
#
# COMPACT_ATOMS: atom_id res chain seq x y z
N MET A 1 -67.81 -62.26 -9.19
CA MET A 1 -66.77 -62.79 -8.28
C MET A 1 -65.86 -61.61 -7.91
N ARG A 2 -65.75 -61.28 -6.60
CA ARG A 2 -64.59 -60.69 -5.87
C ARG A 2 -63.62 -59.76 -6.63
N LEU A 3 -63.15 -58.60 -6.15
CA LEU A 3 -63.08 -58.02 -4.81
C LEU A 3 -62.62 -56.54 -4.94
N LYS A 4 -62.94 -55.77 -3.89
CA LYS A 4 -62.63 -54.37 -3.54
C LYS A 4 -61.17 -53.90 -3.76
N ALA A 5 -61.00 -52.60 -4.04
CA ALA A 5 -60.16 -51.70 -3.23
C ALA A 5 -60.52 -50.23 -3.50
N TRP A 6 -61.14 -49.59 -2.50
CA TRP A 6 -61.26 -48.13 -2.41
C TRP A 6 -59.93 -47.57 -1.89
N LEU A 7 -59.39 -46.52 -2.52
CA LEU A 7 -58.38 -45.67 -1.90
C LEU A 7 -58.89 -44.23 -1.86
N PHE A 8 -59.08 -43.77 -0.63
CA PHE A 8 -59.28 -42.38 -0.23
C PHE A 8 -57.97 -41.61 -0.50
N THR A 9 -57.99 -40.66 -1.44
CA THR A 9 -56.88 -39.72 -1.62
C THR A 9 -57.14 -38.50 -0.73
N SER A 10 -56.56 -38.52 0.47
CA SER A 10 -56.43 -37.37 1.35
C SER A 10 -55.46 -36.36 0.71
N LEU A 11 -55.98 -35.20 0.31
CA LEU A 11 -55.19 -34.06 -0.14
C LEU A 11 -54.58 -33.36 1.08
N VAL A 12 -53.39 -33.81 1.51
CA VAL A 12 -52.59 -33.09 2.51
C VAL A 12 -51.91 -31.92 1.80
N LEU A 13 -52.50 -30.73 1.91
CA LEU A 13 -51.84 -29.45 1.65
C LEU A 13 -50.78 -29.25 2.74
N THR A 14 -49.56 -29.74 2.49
CA THR A 14 -48.38 -29.31 3.26
C THR A 14 -48.08 -27.86 2.91
N PHE A 15 -48.59 -26.94 3.72
CA PHE A 15 -48.07 -25.58 3.81
C PHE A 15 -46.63 -25.66 4.35
N THR A 16 -45.66 -25.77 3.45
CA THR A 16 -44.27 -25.44 3.78
C THR A 16 -44.23 -23.93 3.97
N ASN A 17 -44.40 -23.48 5.22
CA ASN A 17 -43.96 -22.16 5.62
C ASN A 17 -42.44 -22.12 5.40
N VAL A 18 -42.03 -21.55 4.28
CA VAL A 18 -40.65 -21.08 4.10
C VAL A 18 -40.48 -20.02 5.18
N LEU A 19 -39.84 -20.39 6.29
CA LEU A 19 -39.36 -19.44 7.28
C LEU A 19 -38.32 -18.58 6.57
N ALA A 20 -38.75 -17.45 6.00
CA ALA A 20 -37.84 -16.43 5.54
C ALA A 20 -36.94 -16.07 6.73
N GLN A 21 -35.63 -16.26 6.58
CA GLN A 21 -34.66 -15.91 7.60
C GLN A 21 -34.87 -14.43 7.95
N LYS A 22 -35.17 -14.15 9.22
CA LYS A 22 -35.41 -12.78 9.67
C LYS A 22 -34.15 -11.97 9.45
N ASP A 23 -34.23 -10.89 8.68
CA ASP A 23 -33.09 -10.03 8.42
C ASP A 23 -32.60 -9.38 9.71
N THR A 24 -31.30 -9.41 9.94
CA THR A 24 -30.65 -8.86 11.12
C THR A 24 -29.39 -8.08 10.73
N ILE A 25 -28.88 -7.25 11.64
CA ILE A 25 -27.61 -6.56 11.41
C ILE A 25 -26.45 -7.54 11.64
N GLN A 26 -25.61 -7.68 10.61
CA GLN A 26 -24.38 -8.47 10.66
C GLN A 26 -23.16 -7.63 11.01
N ALA A 27 -23.15 -6.34 10.70
CA ALA A 27 -22.09 -5.41 11.11
C ALA A 27 -22.60 -3.99 11.28
N THR A 28 -22.04 -3.26 12.24
CA THR A 28 -22.21 -1.82 12.43
C THR A 28 -20.84 -1.15 12.41
N ILE A 29 -20.62 -0.19 11.49
CA ILE A 29 -19.38 0.57 11.40
C ILE A 29 -19.65 1.99 11.89
N VAL A 30 -18.97 2.42 12.94
CA VAL A 30 -19.06 3.78 13.49
C VAL A 30 -17.93 4.62 12.90
N LEU A 31 -18.25 5.78 12.34
CA LEU A 31 -17.31 6.63 11.61
C LEU A 31 -17.16 7.96 12.34
N ILE A 32 -15.95 8.29 12.80
CA ILE A 32 -15.65 9.53 13.52
C ILE A 32 -14.34 10.11 13.00
N GLY A 33 -14.37 11.21 12.24
CA GLY A 33 -13.18 11.95 11.83
C GLY A 33 -12.97 13.21 12.67
N ASP A 34 -11.74 13.72 12.68
CA ASP A 34 -11.40 15.05 13.22
C ASP A 34 -11.79 15.19 14.70
N ALA A 35 -11.43 14.17 15.48
CA ALA A 35 -11.74 14.00 16.90
C ALA A 35 -10.63 14.48 17.85
N GLY A 36 -9.59 15.14 17.32
CA GLY A 36 -8.39 15.47 18.07
C GLY A 36 -8.49 16.61 19.09
N GLN A 37 -9.67 16.97 19.57
CA GLN A 37 -9.84 18.04 20.56
C GLN A 37 -10.99 17.76 21.54
N LEU A 38 -10.75 18.06 22.83
CA LEU A 38 -11.78 18.03 23.87
C LEU A 38 -12.53 19.36 23.98
N THR A 39 -13.80 19.30 24.40
CA THR A 39 -14.61 20.44 24.83
C THR A 39 -14.90 20.32 26.31
N ASN A 40 -14.43 21.28 27.11
CA ASN A 40 -14.61 21.30 28.58
C ASN A 40 -14.20 19.97 29.26
N GLY A 41 -13.07 19.39 28.84
CA GLY A 41 -12.53 18.15 29.41
C GLY A 41 -13.20 16.85 28.97
N LYS A 42 -14.15 16.89 28.04
CA LYS A 42 -14.82 15.70 27.46
C LYS A 42 -14.80 15.74 25.94
N HIS A 43 -15.07 14.60 25.30
CA HIS A 43 -15.27 14.52 23.86
C HIS A 43 -16.77 14.25 23.55
N PRO A 44 -17.58 15.29 23.23
CA PRO A 44 -19.03 15.15 23.09
C PRO A 44 -19.46 14.08 22.08
N VAL A 45 -18.82 14.03 20.91
CA VAL A 45 -19.16 13.08 19.84
C VAL A 45 -18.81 11.63 20.19
N VAL A 46 -17.66 11.39 20.83
CA VAL A 46 -17.27 10.04 21.30
C VAL A 46 -18.25 9.55 22.37
N GLU A 47 -18.62 10.40 23.34
CA GLU A 47 -19.63 10.06 24.35
C GLU A 47 -21.03 9.87 23.75
N ALA A 48 -21.39 10.65 22.73
CA ALA A 48 -22.63 10.47 21.98
C ALA A 48 -22.66 9.12 21.25
N ALA A 49 -21.60 8.76 20.55
CA ALA A 49 -21.47 7.48 19.85
C ALA A 49 -21.57 6.30 20.83
N LYS A 50 -20.86 6.39 21.96
CA LYS A 50 -20.90 5.39 23.04
C LYS A 50 -22.30 5.19 23.64
N ARG A 51 -23.10 6.26 23.77
CA ARG A 51 -24.48 6.20 24.27
C ARG A 51 -25.48 5.71 23.22
N THR A 52 -25.19 5.92 21.94
CA THR A 52 -26.15 5.69 20.84
C THR A 52 -25.97 4.32 20.18
N VAL A 53 -24.74 3.80 20.15
CA VAL A 53 -24.39 2.55 19.46
C VAL A 53 -23.97 1.50 20.48
N LYS A 54 -24.52 0.30 20.36
CA LYS A 54 -24.08 -0.85 21.15
C LYS A 54 -22.68 -1.28 20.70
N MET A 55 -21.68 -1.10 21.56
CA MET A 55 -20.33 -1.60 21.34
C MET A 55 -20.34 -3.10 21.66
N ASP A 56 -20.27 -3.95 20.64
CA ASP A 56 -20.17 -5.41 20.73
C ASP A 56 -19.29 -5.97 19.59
N GLU A 57 -19.24 -7.30 19.44
CA GLU A 57 -18.44 -7.97 18.41
C GLU A 57 -18.87 -7.70 16.97
N LYS A 58 -20.08 -7.16 16.75
CA LYS A 58 -20.56 -6.75 15.42
C LYS A 58 -20.26 -5.28 15.13
N THR A 59 -19.75 -4.55 16.11
CA THR A 59 -19.47 -3.12 15.98
C THR A 59 -17.98 -2.90 15.77
N THR A 60 -17.62 -2.14 14.73
CA THR A 60 -16.26 -1.63 14.50
C THR A 60 -16.29 -0.12 14.56
N VAL A 61 -15.35 0.49 15.30
CA VAL A 61 -15.18 1.95 15.34
C VAL A 61 -14.00 2.32 14.46
N LEU A 62 -14.20 3.29 13.57
CA LEU A 62 -13.19 3.80 12.66
C LEU A 62 -13.01 5.30 12.87
N TYR A 63 -11.82 5.68 13.33
CA TYR A 63 -11.37 7.05 13.40
C TYR A 63 -10.72 7.46 12.08
N LEU A 64 -11.31 8.46 11.40
CA LEU A 64 -10.99 8.84 10.01
C LEU A 64 -9.94 9.96 9.91
N GLY A 65 -8.94 9.94 10.79
CA GLY A 65 -7.83 10.90 10.81
C GLY A 65 -8.10 12.18 11.61
N ASP A 66 -7.01 12.94 11.78
CA ASP A 66 -6.94 14.09 12.68
C ASP A 66 -7.29 13.71 14.11
N ASN A 67 -6.64 12.64 14.57
CA ASN A 67 -6.84 12.05 15.89
C ASN A 67 -6.28 12.94 17.00
N LEU A 68 -5.32 13.83 16.67
CA LEU A 68 -4.76 14.85 17.55
C LEU A 68 -4.52 16.18 16.81
N TYR A 69 -4.95 17.29 17.41
CA TYR A 69 -4.62 18.65 16.93
C TYR A 69 -3.51 19.32 17.78
N LYS A 70 -2.67 20.20 17.22
CA LYS A 70 -2.54 20.57 15.79
C LYS A 70 -1.39 19.85 15.08
N THR A 71 -0.49 19.20 15.80
CA THR A 71 0.74 18.64 15.22
C THR A 71 1.00 17.24 15.77
N GLY A 72 -0.06 16.46 15.97
CA GLY A 72 0.01 15.11 16.50
C GLY A 72 0.44 15.08 17.97
N LEU A 73 1.09 13.98 18.35
CA LEU A 73 1.59 13.77 19.70
C LEU A 73 3.03 14.34 19.83
N PRO A 74 3.27 15.29 20.76
CA PRO A 74 4.63 15.76 21.03
C PRO A 74 5.45 14.69 21.75
N ASP A 75 6.74 14.94 21.90
CA ASP A 75 7.61 14.13 22.76
C ASP A 75 7.13 14.16 24.22
N GLU A 76 7.27 13.05 24.94
CA GLU A 76 6.80 12.91 26.33
C GLU A 76 7.50 13.88 27.29
N ALA A 77 8.73 14.31 26.99
CA ALA A 77 9.46 15.29 27.77
C ALA A 77 8.89 16.72 27.66
N VAL A 78 7.97 16.99 26.72
CA VAL A 78 7.39 18.32 26.54
C VAL A 78 6.30 18.57 27.60
N PRO A 79 6.28 19.74 28.28
CA PRO A 79 5.36 20.01 29.40
C PRO A 79 3.86 19.86 29.09
N ASN A 80 3.45 19.97 27.83
CA ASN A 80 2.04 19.88 27.42
C ASN A 80 1.62 18.47 26.93
N PHE A 81 2.49 17.46 27.03
CA PHE A 81 2.19 16.09 26.59
C PHE A 81 0.90 15.54 27.19
N ALA A 82 0.69 15.73 28.50
CA ALA A 82 -0.52 15.27 29.20
C ALA A 82 -1.82 15.88 28.65
N ILE A 83 -1.77 17.12 28.16
CA ILE A 83 -2.92 17.79 27.52
C ILE A 83 -3.07 17.28 26.08
N ALA A 84 -1.95 17.14 25.36
CA ALA A 84 -1.95 16.72 23.96
C ALA A 84 -2.49 15.30 23.77
N LYS A 85 -2.21 14.37 24.69
CA LYS A 85 -2.69 12.98 24.60
C LYS A 85 -4.17 12.78 24.97
N ALA A 86 -4.78 13.71 25.72
CA ALA A 86 -6.10 13.54 26.32
C ALA A 86 -7.25 13.29 25.32
N PRO A 87 -7.30 13.94 24.13
CA PRO A 87 -8.27 13.58 23.10
C PRO A 87 -8.10 12.14 22.61
N LEU A 88 -6.87 11.67 22.44
CA LEU A 88 -6.56 10.32 21.99
C LEU A 88 -6.93 9.27 23.06
N ASP A 89 -6.69 9.58 24.34
CA ASP A 89 -7.18 8.75 25.46
C ASP A 89 -8.70 8.55 25.38
N SER A 90 -9.46 9.63 25.14
CA SER A 90 -10.92 9.54 25.02
C SER A 90 -11.36 8.63 23.88
N GLN A 91 -10.63 8.66 22.76
CA GLN A 91 -10.93 7.87 21.56
C GLN A 91 -10.62 6.38 21.78
N ILE A 92 -9.43 6.06 22.31
CA ILE A 92 -9.02 4.68 22.63
C ILE A 92 -10.04 4.02 23.58
N HIS A 93 -10.59 4.78 24.53
CA HIS A 93 -11.50 4.29 25.55
C HIS A 93 -12.99 4.33 25.19
N ILE A 94 -13.36 4.60 23.93
CA ILE A 94 -14.78 4.63 23.50
C ILE A 94 -15.53 3.34 23.86
N ALA A 95 -14.87 2.18 23.71
CA ALA A 95 -15.41 0.86 24.04
C ALA A 95 -14.86 0.31 25.38
N ARG A 96 -14.39 1.17 26.30
CA ARG A 96 -13.82 0.74 27.58
C ARG A 96 -14.79 -0.19 28.33
N GLY A 97 -14.30 -1.37 28.69
CA GLY A 97 -15.09 -2.44 29.33
C GLY A 97 -15.61 -3.51 28.35
N ASN A 98 -15.47 -3.30 27.04
CA ASN A 98 -15.72 -4.33 26.03
C ASN A 98 -14.44 -4.61 25.22
N THR A 99 -13.94 -5.84 25.33
CA THR A 99 -12.73 -6.29 24.64
C THR A 99 -13.01 -6.92 23.27
N LYS A 100 -14.24 -6.83 22.75
CA LYS A 100 -14.65 -7.46 21.48
C LYS A 100 -14.95 -6.49 20.34
N THR A 101 -14.98 -5.17 20.59
CA THR A 101 -15.22 -4.14 19.57
C THR A 101 -13.87 -3.69 18.99
N PRO A 102 -13.57 -3.96 17.71
CA PRO A 102 -12.38 -3.42 17.06
C PRO A 102 -12.45 -1.89 16.92
N ILE A 103 -11.33 -1.22 17.16
CA ILE A 103 -11.16 0.22 17.00
C ILE A 103 -9.95 0.44 16.09
N TYR A 104 -10.17 1.14 14.98
CA TYR A 104 -9.15 1.44 14.00
C TYR A 104 -8.96 2.94 13.84
N PHE A 105 -7.70 3.38 13.73
CA PHE A 105 -7.32 4.77 13.47
C PHE A 105 -6.60 4.87 12.13
N ILE A 106 -7.05 5.78 11.26
CA ILE A 106 -6.28 6.26 10.10
C ILE A 106 -5.61 7.57 10.51
N PRO A 107 -4.37 7.88 10.10
CA PRO A 107 -3.78 9.21 10.28
C PRO A 107 -4.39 10.28 9.36
N GLY A 108 -4.51 11.49 9.90
CA GLY A 108 -4.79 12.71 9.13
C GLY A 108 -3.58 13.64 9.02
N ASN A 109 -3.78 14.79 8.39
CA ASN A 109 -2.71 15.75 8.20
C ASN A 109 -2.18 16.32 9.52
N HIS A 110 -3.03 16.50 10.52
CA HIS A 110 -2.59 16.98 11.83
C HIS A 110 -1.78 15.94 12.59
N ASP A 111 -2.06 14.64 12.41
CA ASP A 111 -1.25 13.55 12.96
C ASP A 111 0.16 13.53 12.35
N TRP A 112 0.26 13.86 11.05
CA TRP A 112 1.52 14.13 10.31
C TRP A 112 2.13 15.50 10.62
N ALA A 113 2.06 15.97 11.87
CA ALA A 113 2.58 17.27 12.29
C ALA A 113 2.07 18.44 11.40
N ASN A 114 0.79 18.43 11.05
CA ASN A 114 0.15 19.36 10.10
C ASN A 114 0.78 19.29 8.68
N GLY A 115 1.08 18.08 8.22
CA GLY A 115 1.79 17.83 6.96
C GLY A 115 3.23 18.38 6.94
N GLY A 116 3.84 18.61 8.11
CA GLY A 116 5.16 19.25 8.25
C GLY A 116 6.33 18.26 8.27
N LYS A 117 7.55 18.81 8.35
CA LYS A 117 8.81 18.04 8.30
C LYS A 117 8.94 16.94 9.36
N ASN A 118 8.35 17.15 10.54
CA ASN A 118 8.41 16.22 11.67
C ASN A 118 7.23 15.24 11.65
N GLY A 119 6.56 15.10 10.50
CA GLY A 119 5.33 14.33 10.37
C GLY A 119 5.58 12.84 10.57
N TYR A 120 6.67 12.31 10.02
CA TYR A 120 6.98 10.89 10.16
C TYR A 120 7.23 10.50 11.63
N GLU A 121 8.04 11.25 12.38
CA GLU A 121 8.27 10.96 13.80
C GLU A 121 7.00 11.14 14.62
N SER A 122 6.13 12.08 14.24
CA SER A 122 4.83 12.28 14.89
C SER A 122 3.91 11.07 14.72
N ILE A 123 3.85 10.48 13.53
CA ILE A 123 3.06 9.27 13.29
C ILE A 123 3.58 8.10 14.10
N LEU A 124 4.90 7.90 14.17
CA LEU A 124 5.49 6.85 14.98
C LEU A 124 5.12 7.01 16.47
N ARG A 125 5.20 8.23 17.02
CA ARG A 125 4.78 8.49 18.41
C ARG A 125 3.30 8.23 18.66
N VAL A 126 2.41 8.64 17.74
CA VAL A 126 0.96 8.38 17.87
C VAL A 126 0.69 6.88 17.84
N GLN A 127 1.33 6.16 16.93
CA GLN A 127 1.21 4.71 16.82
C GLN A 127 1.69 4.01 18.10
N ASP A 128 2.91 4.33 18.56
CA ASP A 128 3.49 3.73 19.78
C ASP A 128 2.59 3.99 20.99
N TYR A 129 2.01 5.18 21.08
CA TYR A 129 1.08 5.52 22.16
C TYR A 129 -0.20 4.67 22.11
N ILE A 130 -0.77 4.47 20.92
CA ILE A 130 -1.93 3.61 20.71
C ILE A 130 -1.59 2.15 21.06
N ASP A 131 -0.39 1.68 20.72
CA ASP A 131 0.02 0.30 20.99
C ASP A 131 0.26 0.03 22.49
N ILE A 132 0.78 1.02 23.22
CA ILE A 132 1.04 0.91 24.66
C ILE A 132 -0.27 0.89 25.46
N LEU A 133 -1.24 1.73 25.08
CA LEU A 133 -2.50 1.87 25.83
C LEU A 133 -3.64 1.02 25.29
N GLY A 134 -3.59 0.71 24.00
CA GLY A 134 -4.55 -0.14 23.33
C GLY A 134 -4.42 -1.59 23.80
N ASN A 135 -5.51 -2.32 23.74
CA ASN A 135 -5.44 -3.78 23.72
C ASN A 135 -5.30 -4.25 22.26
N GLN A 136 -5.28 -5.57 22.02
CA GLN A 136 -5.17 -6.13 20.67
C GLN A 136 -6.30 -5.72 19.69
N MET A 137 -7.39 -5.12 20.18
CA MET A 137 -8.52 -4.62 19.38
C MET A 137 -8.35 -3.18 18.91
N VAL A 138 -7.38 -2.44 19.44
CA VAL A 138 -7.15 -1.04 19.10
C VAL A 138 -5.89 -0.95 18.24
N LYS A 139 -6.02 -0.46 17.01
CA LYS A 139 -4.90 -0.40 16.07
C LYS A 139 -4.92 0.88 15.26
N MET A 140 -3.76 1.48 15.06
CA MET A 140 -3.54 2.45 14.00
C MET A 140 -3.11 1.72 12.73
N LEU A 141 -3.77 2.02 11.60
CA LEU A 141 -3.43 1.48 10.29
C LEU A 141 -3.47 2.60 9.24
N PRO A 142 -2.53 2.59 8.27
CA PRO A 142 -1.41 1.66 8.12
C PRO A 142 -0.32 1.83 9.18
N ARG A 143 0.52 0.79 9.35
CA ARG A 143 1.57 0.74 10.36
C ARG A 143 2.84 1.46 9.92
N ASP A 144 3.64 1.90 10.88
CA ASP A 144 5.01 2.40 10.73
C ASP A 144 5.14 3.59 9.76
N GLY A 145 4.07 4.39 9.65
CA GLY A 145 3.99 5.49 8.69
C GLY A 145 3.89 5.05 7.23
N CYS A 146 3.62 3.77 6.95
CA CYS A 146 3.43 3.27 5.59
C CYS A 146 2.15 3.82 4.94
N GLY A 147 2.13 3.87 3.61
CA GLY A 147 0.96 4.37 2.87
C GLY A 147 -0.27 3.44 2.90
N GLY A 148 -0.09 2.15 3.19
CA GLY A 148 -1.12 1.12 2.94
C GLY A 148 -1.15 0.72 1.46
N PRO A 149 -2.27 0.17 0.93
CA PRO A 149 -3.51 -0.13 1.64
C PRO A 149 -3.37 -1.30 2.61
N GLU A 150 -4.09 -1.26 3.73
CA GLU A 150 -4.21 -2.37 4.69
C GLU A 150 -5.60 -3.00 4.59
N GLU A 151 -5.66 -4.32 4.38
CA GLU A 151 -6.91 -5.08 4.33
C GLU A 151 -7.29 -5.61 5.72
N VAL A 152 -8.50 -5.27 6.17
CA VAL A 152 -9.09 -5.75 7.42
C VAL A 152 -10.38 -6.53 7.12
N LYS A 153 -10.36 -7.83 7.37
CA LYS A 153 -11.57 -8.66 7.32
C LYS A 153 -12.50 -8.29 8.48
N ILE A 154 -13.66 -7.70 8.18
CA ILE A 154 -14.72 -7.47 9.16
C ILE A 154 -15.49 -8.77 9.38
N ASN A 155 -15.96 -9.39 8.30
CA ASN A 155 -16.56 -10.72 8.29
C ASN A 155 -16.44 -11.34 6.88
N ASP A 156 -17.21 -12.38 6.57
CA ASP A 156 -17.16 -13.05 5.26
C ASP A 156 -17.75 -12.22 4.11
N ASP A 157 -18.58 -11.23 4.43
CA ASP A 157 -19.31 -10.38 3.49
C ASP A 157 -18.71 -8.98 3.34
N ILE A 158 -17.89 -8.54 4.29
CA ILE A 158 -17.45 -7.14 4.43
C ILE A 158 -15.95 -7.08 4.68
N THR A 159 -15.28 -6.20 3.95
CA THR A 159 -13.85 -5.95 4.10
C THR A 159 -13.60 -4.45 4.17
N LEU A 160 -12.82 -4.02 5.16
CA LEU A 160 -12.36 -2.64 5.32
C LEU A 160 -10.97 -2.52 4.72
N VAL A 161 -10.75 -1.50 3.91
CA VAL A 161 -9.46 -1.20 3.27
C VAL A 161 -9.06 0.21 3.71
N MET A 162 -7.95 0.33 4.43
CA MET A 162 -7.48 1.59 5.00
C MET A 162 -6.22 2.07 4.29
N MET A 163 -6.21 3.33 3.86
CA MET A 163 -5.05 3.92 3.17
C MET A 163 -4.71 5.29 3.76
N ASP A 164 -3.41 5.53 4.00
CA ASP A 164 -2.92 6.83 4.43
C ASP A 164 -2.86 7.80 3.24
N SER A 165 -3.95 8.53 3.06
CA SER A 165 -4.03 9.60 2.07
C SER A 165 -3.04 10.74 2.30
N GLN A 166 -2.62 11.00 3.55
CA GLN A 166 -1.64 12.04 3.81
C GLN A 166 -0.25 11.59 3.35
N TRP A 167 0.15 10.33 3.54
CA TRP A 167 1.39 9.77 3.00
C TRP A 167 1.52 10.02 1.48
N TRP A 168 0.41 9.87 0.74
CA TRP A 168 0.39 10.07 -0.72
C TRP A 168 0.72 11.50 -1.14
N ILE A 169 0.19 12.50 -0.42
CA ILE A 169 0.35 13.92 -0.71
C ILE A 169 1.48 14.58 0.12
N HIS A 170 2.12 13.84 1.03
CA HIS A 170 3.16 14.38 1.92
C HIS A 170 4.46 14.64 1.17
N GLU A 171 5.01 15.84 1.32
CA GLU A 171 6.19 16.30 0.58
C GLU A 171 7.50 16.13 1.36
N PHE A 172 7.43 15.88 2.67
CA PHE A 172 8.61 15.69 3.51
C PHE A 172 8.94 14.19 3.68
N ASP A 173 9.84 13.92 4.64
CA ASP A 173 10.33 12.58 4.89
C ASP A 173 9.19 11.63 5.29
N LYS A 174 9.22 10.43 4.71
CA LYS A 174 8.23 9.37 4.92
C LYS A 174 8.83 8.05 4.44
N PRO A 175 8.33 6.90 4.93
CA PRO A 175 8.74 5.60 4.42
C PRO A 175 8.61 5.52 2.91
N GLY A 176 9.68 5.12 2.22
CA GLY A 176 9.74 4.97 0.77
C GLY A 176 10.39 3.66 0.37
N VAL A 177 11.11 3.64 -0.76
CA VAL A 177 11.77 2.44 -1.30
C VAL A 177 12.69 1.76 -0.27
N GLU A 178 13.44 2.53 0.51
CA GLU A 178 14.38 1.98 1.49
C GLU A 178 13.73 1.47 2.80
N SER A 179 12.41 1.60 2.96
CA SER A 179 11.70 1.22 4.19
C SER A 179 11.36 -0.26 4.27
N ASP A 180 10.82 -0.71 5.41
CA ASP A 180 10.22 -2.05 5.56
C ASP A 180 8.73 -2.09 5.22
N CYS A 181 8.17 -1.01 4.64
CA CYS A 181 6.78 -1.00 4.23
C CYS A 181 6.49 -2.10 3.19
N PRO A 182 5.33 -2.77 3.27
CA PRO A 182 4.94 -3.78 2.28
C PRO A 182 4.85 -3.20 0.87
N PHE A 183 4.39 -1.95 0.76
CA PHE A 183 4.24 -1.17 -0.47
C PHE A 183 4.96 0.15 -0.30
N LYS A 184 5.95 0.40 -1.16
CA LYS A 184 6.95 1.46 -1.00
C LYS A 184 6.76 2.60 -1.99
N THR A 185 5.92 2.40 -3.00
CA THR A 185 5.63 3.39 -4.04
C THR A 185 4.13 3.48 -4.31
N LYS A 186 3.67 4.63 -4.81
CA LYS A 186 2.27 4.83 -5.22
C LYS A 186 1.77 3.74 -6.17
N ASP A 187 2.60 3.36 -7.15
CA ASP A 187 2.27 2.30 -8.11
C ASP A 187 2.07 0.92 -7.44
N GLU A 188 2.89 0.61 -6.43
CA GLU A 188 2.74 -0.62 -5.63
C GLU A 188 1.48 -0.57 -4.77
N MET A 189 1.16 0.58 -4.17
CA MET A 189 -0.09 0.77 -3.41
C MET A 189 -1.33 0.57 -4.30
N LEU A 190 -1.32 1.14 -5.50
CA LEU A 190 -2.40 0.96 -6.49
C LEU A 190 -2.53 -0.49 -6.93
N THR A 191 -1.40 -1.17 -7.12
CA THR A 191 -1.37 -2.58 -7.51
C THR A 191 -1.93 -3.47 -6.40
N GLU A 192 -1.60 -3.19 -5.13
CA GLU A 192 -2.18 -3.92 -4.00
C GLU A 192 -3.68 -3.61 -3.87
N LEU A 193 -4.10 -2.35 -4.03
CA LEU A 193 -5.51 -1.99 -3.98
C LEU A 193 -6.32 -2.77 -5.02
N ASP A 194 -5.82 -2.85 -6.25
CA ASP A 194 -6.42 -3.64 -7.34
C ASP A 194 -6.55 -5.12 -6.95
N GLU A 195 -5.50 -5.69 -6.36
CA GLU A 195 -5.48 -7.07 -5.87
C GLU A 195 -6.50 -7.31 -4.74
N ILE A 196 -6.57 -6.41 -3.76
CA ILE A 196 -7.54 -6.48 -2.66
C ILE A 196 -8.96 -6.41 -3.22
N LEU A 197 -9.24 -5.52 -4.17
CA LEU A 197 -10.55 -5.38 -4.80
C LEU A 197 -10.92 -6.64 -5.59
N ALA A 198 -10.00 -7.21 -6.36
CA ALA A 198 -10.22 -8.45 -7.11
C ALA A 198 -10.57 -9.63 -6.17
N LYS A 199 -9.80 -9.81 -5.08
CA LYS A 199 -10.03 -10.84 -4.05
C LYS A 199 -11.39 -10.65 -3.35
N ASN A 200 -11.86 -9.42 -3.23
CA ASN A 200 -13.09 -9.05 -2.51
C ASN A 200 -14.24 -8.64 -3.44
N SER A 201 -14.17 -8.97 -4.73
CA SER A 201 -15.17 -8.62 -5.76
C SER A 201 -16.61 -9.03 -5.42
N LYS A 202 -16.80 -10.06 -4.56
CA LYS A 202 -18.12 -10.54 -4.10
C LYS A 202 -18.58 -9.94 -2.77
N LYS A 203 -17.75 -9.12 -2.13
CA LYS A 203 -17.98 -8.53 -0.81
C LYS A 203 -18.31 -7.05 -0.93
N LEU A 204 -18.77 -6.47 0.17
CA LEU A 204 -18.75 -5.03 0.39
C LEU A 204 -17.33 -4.60 0.79
N VAL A 205 -16.76 -3.66 0.04
CA VAL A 205 -15.48 -3.03 0.37
C VAL A 205 -15.74 -1.62 0.91
N LEU A 206 -15.31 -1.39 2.15
CA LEU A 206 -15.31 -0.09 2.79
C LEU A 206 -13.92 0.52 2.61
N PHE A 207 -13.77 1.46 1.68
CA PHE A 207 -12.49 2.09 1.38
C PHE A 207 -12.36 3.38 2.20
N ALA A 208 -11.43 3.41 3.14
CA ALA A 208 -11.29 4.47 4.12
C ALA A 208 -9.97 5.23 3.97
N THR A 209 -10.08 6.55 3.94
CA THR A 209 -8.97 7.52 3.90
C THR A 209 -9.27 8.67 4.86
N HIS A 210 -8.29 9.51 5.18
CA HIS A 210 -8.59 10.78 5.86
C HIS A 210 -9.20 11.79 4.88
N HIS A 211 -8.55 11.96 3.73
CA HIS A 211 -8.91 12.92 2.69
C HIS A 211 -10.11 12.45 1.84
N PRO A 212 -11.19 13.25 1.71
CA PRO A 212 -12.39 12.88 0.95
C PRO A 212 -12.27 13.08 -0.57
N PHE A 213 -12.66 12.06 -1.33
CA PHE A 213 -12.61 12.09 -2.80
C PHE A 213 -13.67 13.03 -3.42
N ARG A 214 -14.73 13.33 -2.66
CA ARG A 214 -15.74 14.33 -2.98
C ARG A 214 -16.05 15.11 -1.70
N SER A 215 -16.10 16.44 -1.78
CA SER A 215 -16.53 17.30 -0.68
C SER A 215 -17.20 18.56 -1.21
N TYR A 216 -18.24 19.02 -0.51
CA TYR A 216 -18.90 20.30 -0.73
C TYR A 216 -18.56 21.36 0.34
N GLY A 217 -17.52 21.13 1.12
CA GLY A 217 -17.02 22.08 2.11
C GLY A 217 -15.85 22.94 1.60
N PRO A 218 -15.24 23.75 2.49
CA PRO A 218 -14.10 24.59 2.19
C PRO A 218 -12.94 23.89 1.47
N HIS A 219 -12.53 22.70 1.92
CA HIS A 219 -11.43 21.96 1.28
C HIS A 219 -11.81 21.42 -0.10
N GLY A 220 -13.11 21.22 -0.34
CA GLY A 220 -13.66 20.93 -1.68
C GLY A 220 -13.66 22.12 -2.65
N GLY A 221 -13.30 23.33 -2.19
CA GLY A 221 -13.32 24.55 -3.00
C GLY A 221 -14.67 25.29 -3.00
N TYR A 222 -15.56 24.99 -2.06
CA TYR A 222 -16.90 25.60 -1.99
C TYR A 222 -16.93 26.81 -1.05
N PHE A 223 -17.24 27.98 -1.62
CA PHE A 223 -17.32 29.26 -0.93
C PHE A 223 -18.70 29.91 -1.16
N THR A 224 -19.27 30.54 -0.13
CA THR A 224 -20.55 31.27 -0.28
C THR A 224 -20.30 32.71 -0.72
N LEU A 225 -21.35 33.42 -1.15
CA LEU A 225 -21.25 34.86 -1.47
C LEU A 225 -20.63 35.68 -0.33
N LYS A 226 -20.87 35.28 0.93
CA LYS A 226 -20.23 35.91 2.09
C LYS A 226 -18.71 35.84 2.02
N GLN A 227 -18.12 34.73 1.59
CA GLN A 227 -16.66 34.59 1.50
C GLN A 227 -16.06 35.36 0.31
N HIS A 228 -16.81 35.53 -0.77
CA HIS A 228 -16.38 36.39 -1.89
C HIS A 228 -16.33 37.88 -1.52
N ILE A 229 -17.16 38.30 -0.55
CA ILE A 229 -17.22 39.67 -0.06
C ILE A 229 -16.34 39.85 1.18
N PHE A 230 -16.27 38.86 2.09
CA PHE A 230 -15.60 38.91 3.38
C PHE A 230 -14.69 37.67 3.60
N PRO A 231 -13.57 37.53 2.86
CA PRO A 231 -12.75 36.31 2.85
C PRO A 231 -12.11 35.97 4.20
N PHE A 232 -11.79 36.97 5.04
CA PHE A 232 -11.16 36.74 6.34
C PHE A 232 -12.10 36.14 7.40
N THR A 233 -13.40 35.98 7.09
CA THR A 233 -14.32 35.26 7.97
C THR A 233 -13.98 33.79 8.14
N ASP A 234 -13.18 33.21 7.22
CA ASP A 234 -12.63 31.85 7.32
C ASP A 234 -11.46 31.75 8.31
N VAL A 235 -10.74 32.84 8.55
CA VAL A 235 -9.65 32.92 9.53
C VAL A 235 -10.19 33.25 10.93
N LYS A 236 -11.13 34.20 10.99
CA LYS A 236 -11.78 34.60 12.25
C LYS A 236 -13.23 34.96 11.96
N LYS A 237 -14.18 34.22 12.57
CA LYS A 237 -15.64 34.34 12.29
C LYS A 237 -16.21 35.76 12.34
N ASN A 238 -15.60 36.65 13.13
CA ASN A 238 -16.06 38.04 13.33
C ASN A 238 -15.33 39.08 12.46
N MET A 239 -14.46 38.66 11.54
CA MET A 239 -13.67 39.56 10.70
C MET A 239 -14.39 39.90 9.39
N TYR A 240 -15.41 40.75 9.48
CA TYR A 240 -16.22 41.24 8.34
C TYR A 240 -15.55 42.42 7.65
N ILE A 241 -14.41 42.18 7.01
CA ILE A 241 -13.71 43.19 6.21
C ILE A 241 -14.11 43.00 4.74
N PRO A 242 -14.92 43.91 4.15
CA PRO A 242 -15.37 43.77 2.77
C PRO A 242 -14.20 43.99 1.81
N LEU A 243 -13.92 43.00 0.99
CA LEU A 243 -12.97 43.06 -0.12
C LEU A 243 -13.66 42.61 -1.41
N PRO A 244 -14.63 43.36 -1.95
CA PRO A 244 -15.17 43.05 -3.28
C PRO A 244 -14.04 43.10 -4.33
N ILE A 245 -14.08 42.23 -5.34
CA ILE A 245 -13.05 42.09 -6.40
C ILE A 245 -11.73 41.46 -5.90
N LEU A 246 -11.03 42.05 -4.91
CA LEU A 246 -9.78 41.52 -4.35
C LEU A 246 -10.00 40.29 -3.42
N GLY A 247 -11.08 40.30 -2.66
CA GLY A 247 -11.47 39.19 -1.78
C GLY A 247 -12.11 38.03 -2.51
N SER A 248 -12.53 38.22 -3.77
CA SER A 248 -12.83 37.10 -4.68
C SER A 248 -11.56 36.39 -5.13
N ALA A 249 -10.41 37.08 -5.14
CA ALA A 249 -9.13 36.45 -5.43
C ALA A 249 -8.72 35.44 -4.36
N TYR A 250 -9.09 35.57 -3.08
CA TYR A 250 -8.69 34.60 -2.04
C TYR A 250 -9.39 33.22 -2.15
N PRO A 251 -10.74 33.12 -2.27
CA PRO A 251 -11.43 31.90 -2.64
C PRO A 251 -10.98 31.35 -3.99
N LEU A 252 -10.76 32.21 -4.99
CA LEU A 252 -10.28 31.80 -6.32
C LEU A 252 -8.83 31.29 -6.26
N THR A 253 -7.93 31.93 -5.51
CA THR A 253 -6.54 31.48 -5.36
C THR A 253 -6.43 30.26 -4.48
N ARG A 254 -7.32 30.03 -3.50
CA ARG A 254 -7.34 28.74 -2.79
C ARG A 254 -8.02 27.64 -3.62
N ALA A 255 -8.99 27.97 -4.46
CA ALA A 255 -9.56 27.03 -5.41
C ALA A 255 -8.60 26.68 -6.57
N VAL A 256 -7.68 27.57 -6.93
CA VAL A 256 -6.72 27.40 -8.05
C VAL A 256 -5.29 27.06 -7.58
N PHE A 257 -4.85 27.59 -6.44
CA PHE A 257 -3.52 27.46 -5.81
C PHE A 257 -3.62 27.04 -4.33
N GLY A 258 -4.65 26.27 -3.97
CA GLY A 258 -4.83 25.74 -2.62
C GLY A 258 -3.63 24.94 -2.13
N THR A 259 -3.64 24.57 -0.86
CA THR A 259 -2.57 23.72 -0.30
C THR A 259 -2.75 22.27 -0.76
N ALA A 260 -1.76 21.40 -0.54
CA ALA A 260 -1.90 19.97 -0.83
C ALA A 260 -3.12 19.30 -0.14
N GLN A 261 -3.69 19.96 0.88
CA GLN A 261 -4.87 19.56 1.65
C GLN A 261 -6.20 19.96 0.98
N ASP A 262 -6.17 20.77 -0.08
CA ASP A 262 -7.37 21.21 -0.80
C ASP A 262 -7.59 20.31 -2.03
N LEU A 263 -8.82 19.86 -2.26
CA LEU A 263 -9.18 18.85 -3.26
C LEU A 263 -8.72 19.23 -4.67
N GLN A 264 -8.68 20.53 -5.01
CA GLN A 264 -8.28 21.03 -6.32
C GLN A 264 -6.75 20.98 -6.56
N HIS A 265 -5.95 20.68 -5.54
CA HIS A 265 -4.49 20.64 -5.67
C HIS A 265 -4.03 19.49 -6.56
N PRO A 266 -3.02 19.67 -7.45
CA PRO A 266 -2.59 18.63 -8.40
C PRO A 266 -2.21 17.28 -7.77
N PHE A 267 -1.53 17.27 -6.61
CA PHE A 267 -1.16 16.02 -5.93
C PHE A 267 -2.37 15.27 -5.37
N TYR A 268 -3.38 16.00 -4.90
CA TYR A 268 -4.62 15.42 -4.42
C TYR A 268 -5.46 14.93 -5.61
N GLN A 269 -5.59 15.73 -6.68
CA GLN A 269 -6.27 15.30 -7.90
C GLN A 269 -5.64 14.04 -8.52
N SER A 270 -4.30 13.93 -8.55
CA SER A 270 -3.62 12.69 -8.96
C SER A 270 -3.97 11.52 -8.04
N MET A 271 -3.98 11.70 -6.72
CA MET A 271 -4.42 10.65 -5.80
C MET A 271 -5.85 10.17 -6.11
N VAL A 272 -6.77 11.11 -6.26
CA VAL A 272 -8.19 10.81 -6.54
C VAL A 272 -8.30 10.06 -7.88
N HIS A 273 -7.69 10.59 -8.93
CA HIS A 273 -7.71 10.00 -10.26
C HIS A 273 -7.14 8.57 -10.26
N ASP A 274 -5.91 8.39 -9.76
CA ASP A 274 -5.20 7.12 -9.85
C ASP A 274 -5.89 6.02 -9.03
N ILE A 275 -6.49 6.37 -7.89
CA ILE A 275 -7.23 5.42 -7.04
C ILE A 275 -8.62 5.13 -7.61
N GLU A 276 -9.32 6.15 -8.14
CA GLU A 276 -10.62 5.94 -8.80
C GLU A 276 -10.47 5.07 -10.05
N ASP A 277 -9.37 5.20 -10.80
CA ASP A 277 -9.07 4.35 -11.95
C ASP A 277 -8.94 2.87 -11.59
N VAL A 278 -8.37 2.56 -10.41
CA VAL A 278 -8.28 1.19 -9.88
C VAL A 278 -9.62 0.70 -9.34
N ILE A 279 -10.35 1.54 -8.61
CA ILE A 279 -11.65 1.16 -8.04
C ILE A 279 -12.71 0.97 -9.12
N LYS A 280 -12.59 1.69 -10.25
CA LYS A 280 -13.51 1.62 -11.38
C LYS A 280 -13.75 0.18 -11.83
N GLY A 281 -15.01 -0.25 -11.80
CA GLY A 281 -15.42 -1.61 -12.15
C GLY A 281 -15.73 -2.49 -10.94
N ASN A 282 -15.48 -2.01 -9.72
CA ASN A 282 -15.83 -2.68 -8.47
C ASN A 282 -17.06 -1.99 -7.84
N PRO A 283 -18.30 -2.39 -8.18
CA PRO A 283 -19.50 -1.61 -7.82
C PRO A 283 -19.84 -1.62 -6.32
N ASN A 284 -19.27 -2.54 -5.55
CA ASN A 284 -19.57 -2.74 -4.14
C ASN A 284 -18.56 -2.01 -3.22
N VAL A 285 -18.12 -0.81 -3.61
CA VAL A 285 -17.18 0.01 -2.85
C VAL A 285 -17.89 1.25 -2.28
N ILE A 286 -17.65 1.55 -1.00
CA ILE A 286 -18.09 2.79 -0.34
C ILE A 286 -16.87 3.55 0.16
N TYR A 287 -16.76 4.83 -0.21
CA TYR A 287 -15.68 5.72 0.22
C TYR A 287 -16.01 6.37 1.57
N LEU A 288 -15.09 6.29 2.52
CA LEU A 288 -15.23 6.80 3.88
C LEU A 288 -14.09 7.79 4.17
N ALA A 289 -14.43 9.00 4.63
CA ALA A 289 -13.44 10.05 4.90
C ALA A 289 -13.83 11.02 6.03
N GLY A 290 -12.82 11.75 6.53
CA GLY A 290 -12.96 12.87 7.46
C GLY A 290 -12.54 14.18 6.78
N HIS A 291 -11.59 14.91 7.39
CA HIS A 291 -10.87 16.10 6.92
C HIS A 291 -11.73 17.35 6.72
N GLU A 292 -12.89 17.22 6.07
CA GLU A 292 -13.88 18.28 6.05
C GLU A 292 -14.64 18.29 7.37
N HIS A 293 -14.58 19.42 8.10
CA HIS A 293 -15.22 19.55 9.41
C HIS A 293 -16.74 19.64 9.28
N GLY A 294 -17.41 18.51 9.05
CA GLY A 294 -18.86 18.43 8.89
C GLY A 294 -19.31 17.03 8.49
N LEU A 295 -20.60 16.90 8.16
CA LEU A 295 -21.23 15.62 7.81
C LEU A 295 -21.80 15.67 6.39
N GLN A 296 -21.44 14.71 5.52
CA GLN A 296 -21.91 14.67 4.14
C GLN A 296 -22.18 13.25 3.64
N MET A 297 -23.29 13.08 2.92
CA MET A 297 -23.58 11.93 2.06
C MET A 297 -23.60 12.40 0.62
N ILE A 298 -22.71 11.87 -0.21
CA ILE A 298 -22.55 12.25 -1.61
C ILE A 298 -22.69 11.00 -2.47
N GLN A 299 -23.46 11.09 -3.55
CA GLN A 299 -23.60 10.03 -4.55
C GLN A 299 -23.15 10.54 -5.91
N ASP A 300 -22.03 10.02 -6.40
CA ASP A 300 -21.41 10.45 -7.64
C ASP A 300 -20.81 9.27 -8.40
N SER A 301 -20.86 9.29 -9.73
CA SER A 301 -20.26 8.27 -10.60
C SER A 301 -20.61 6.80 -10.25
N GLY A 302 -21.78 6.57 -9.65
CA GLY A 302 -22.24 5.23 -9.24
C GLY A 302 -21.76 4.77 -7.86
N TYR A 303 -20.99 5.59 -7.14
CA TYR A 303 -20.46 5.29 -5.82
C TYR A 303 -21.08 6.14 -4.72
N ASN A 304 -20.94 5.68 -3.48
CA ASN A 304 -21.34 6.37 -2.27
C ASN A 304 -20.10 6.90 -1.54
N TYR A 305 -20.08 8.19 -1.25
CA TYR A 305 -19.02 8.87 -0.50
C TYR A 305 -19.60 9.44 0.79
N ILE A 306 -18.98 9.09 1.92
CA ILE A 306 -19.38 9.50 3.26
C ILE A 306 -18.26 10.33 3.85
N VAL A 307 -18.58 11.56 4.23
CA VAL A 307 -17.68 12.45 4.98
C VAL A 307 -18.22 12.61 6.40
N SER A 308 -17.42 12.24 7.39
CA SER A 308 -17.77 12.28 8.81
C SER A 308 -16.69 12.96 9.65
N GLY A 309 -16.24 14.16 9.25
CA GLY A 309 -15.20 14.94 9.94
C GLY A 309 -15.74 15.90 11.01
N GLY A 310 -16.95 15.70 11.51
CA GLY A 310 -17.58 16.54 12.52
C GLY A 310 -17.19 16.20 13.98
N GLY A 311 -16.05 15.56 14.24
CA GLY A 311 -15.73 15.00 15.56
C GLY A 311 -15.62 16.05 16.66
N CYS A 312 -14.91 17.15 16.43
CA CYS A 312 -14.77 18.23 17.40
C CYS A 312 -14.94 19.64 16.82
N LYS A 313 -15.01 19.77 15.49
CA LYS A 313 -15.14 21.06 14.77
C LYS A 313 -16.25 20.98 13.74
N MET A 314 -16.75 22.15 13.35
CA MET A 314 -17.72 22.28 12.27
C MET A 314 -17.39 23.52 11.41
N ASN A 315 -17.42 23.31 10.10
CA ASN A 315 -17.25 24.28 9.05
C ASN A 315 -18.50 24.28 8.16
N ARG A 316 -18.55 25.25 7.25
CA ARG A 316 -19.63 25.35 6.28
C ARG A 316 -19.68 24.14 5.35
N VAL A 317 -20.84 23.83 4.82
CA VAL A 317 -20.99 22.82 3.78
C VAL A 317 -22.11 23.23 2.82
N SER A 318 -21.80 23.20 1.52
CA SER A 318 -22.76 23.58 0.48
C SER A 318 -23.61 22.38 0.06
N LYS A 319 -24.86 22.62 -0.34
CA LYS A 319 -25.68 21.61 -1.03
C LYS A 319 -25.43 21.72 -2.53
N SER A 320 -25.28 20.57 -3.18
CA SER A 320 -25.09 20.44 -4.63
C SER A 320 -25.91 19.27 -5.18
N LYS A 321 -25.96 19.11 -6.50
CA LYS A 321 -26.77 18.10 -7.20
C LYS A 321 -26.59 16.67 -6.66
N ASN A 322 -25.35 16.31 -6.34
CA ASN A 322 -24.98 14.96 -5.87
C ASN A 322 -24.98 14.85 -4.33
N SER A 323 -25.25 15.94 -3.60
CA SER A 323 -25.35 15.92 -2.14
C SER A 323 -26.73 15.38 -1.73
N LYS A 324 -26.74 14.24 -1.02
CA LYS A 324 -27.95 13.64 -0.42
C LYS A 324 -28.16 14.09 1.02
N TYR A 325 -27.07 14.38 1.72
CA TYR A 325 -27.05 14.96 3.05
C TYR A 325 -25.82 15.84 3.23
N ALA A 326 -25.98 16.92 3.99
CA ALA A 326 -24.97 17.95 4.22
C ALA A 326 -25.35 18.73 5.49
N ALA A 327 -24.51 18.69 6.53
CA ALA A 327 -24.76 19.38 7.79
C ALA A 327 -23.49 20.04 8.36
N GLU A 328 -23.65 21.29 8.79
CA GLU A 328 -22.64 22.11 9.47
C GLU A 328 -22.70 21.87 10.98
N SER A 329 -22.48 20.63 11.41
CA SER A 329 -22.69 20.19 12.78
C SER A 329 -21.56 19.28 13.26
N THR A 330 -21.27 19.31 14.56
CA THR A 330 -20.54 18.21 15.19
C THR A 330 -21.37 16.94 15.17
N GLY A 331 -20.74 15.78 15.04
CA GLY A 331 -21.47 14.52 14.96
C GLY A 331 -20.65 13.37 14.36
N PHE A 332 -21.34 12.27 14.08
CA PHE A 332 -20.74 11.04 13.54
C PHE A 332 -21.71 10.32 12.60
N ALA A 333 -21.18 9.40 11.80
CA ALA A 333 -21.98 8.53 10.94
C ALA A 333 -21.89 7.06 11.38
N THR A 334 -22.88 6.26 10.98
CA THR A 334 -22.81 4.80 11.10
C THR A 334 -23.26 4.13 9.82
N LEU A 335 -22.62 3.02 9.44
CA LEU A 335 -23.11 2.07 8.46
C LEU A 335 -23.67 0.85 9.18
N GLN A 336 -24.93 0.51 8.90
CA GLN A 336 -25.56 -0.72 9.38
C GLN A 336 -25.73 -1.66 8.19
N ILE A 337 -25.02 -2.78 8.23
CA ILE A 337 -25.01 -3.79 7.18
C ILE A 337 -25.84 -4.98 7.64
N SER A 338 -26.89 -5.27 6.87
CA SER A 338 -27.83 -6.36 7.13
C SER A 338 -27.36 -7.70 6.56
N THR A 339 -27.91 -8.80 7.08
CA THR A 339 -27.68 -10.16 6.56
C THR A 339 -28.19 -10.32 5.13
N ASN A 340 -29.18 -9.54 4.73
CA ASN A 340 -29.64 -9.44 3.34
C ASN A 340 -28.83 -8.45 2.49
N LYS A 341 -27.61 -8.11 2.90
CA LYS A 341 -26.64 -7.34 2.09
C LYS A 341 -27.07 -5.91 1.76
N ASN A 342 -28.05 -5.36 2.48
CA ASN A 342 -28.40 -3.93 2.40
C ASN A 342 -27.53 -3.12 3.36
N VAL A 343 -27.08 -1.96 2.91
CA VAL A 343 -26.23 -1.02 3.66
C VAL A 343 -27.00 0.27 3.92
N THR A 344 -27.29 0.53 5.20
CA THR A 344 -27.97 1.76 5.62
C THR A 344 -26.99 2.71 6.30
N VAL A 345 -26.88 3.94 5.80
CA VAL A 345 -26.14 5.02 6.47
C VAL A 345 -27.07 5.77 7.43
N ASN A 346 -26.55 6.13 8.60
CA ASN A 346 -27.19 7.06 9.52
C ASN A 346 -26.21 8.18 9.87
N PHE A 347 -26.67 9.43 9.93
CA PHE A 347 -25.91 10.54 10.51
C PHE A 347 -26.55 11.00 11.81
N TYR A 348 -25.70 11.25 12.81
CA TYR A 348 -26.07 11.74 14.12
C TYR A 348 -25.42 13.10 14.35
N GLU A 349 -26.23 14.14 14.49
CA GLU A 349 -25.77 15.46 14.90
C GLU A 349 -25.70 15.50 16.43
N VAL A 350 -24.66 16.13 16.96
CA VAL A 350 -24.35 16.21 18.39
C VAL A 350 -24.20 17.68 18.78
N GLU A 351 -24.97 18.10 19.78
CA GLU A 351 -24.88 19.45 20.37
C GLU A 351 -24.82 19.31 21.89
N GLY A 352 -23.64 19.58 22.46
CA GLY A 352 -23.37 19.31 23.87
C GLY A 352 -23.59 17.83 24.19
N ASP A 353 -24.55 17.54 25.09
CA ASP A 353 -24.93 16.17 25.46
C ASP A 353 -26.11 15.60 24.64
N SER A 354 -26.70 16.40 23.75
CA SER A 354 -27.81 15.98 22.90
C SER A 354 -27.32 15.25 21.65
N VAL A 355 -28.06 14.22 21.23
CA VAL A 355 -27.79 13.44 20.02
C VAL A 355 -29.07 13.30 19.22
N LYS A 356 -29.04 13.68 17.94
CA LYS A 356 -30.17 13.56 17.02
C LYS A 356 -29.76 12.75 15.80
N LYS A 357 -30.48 11.65 15.52
CA LYS A 357 -30.40 10.98 14.22
C LYS A 357 -31.04 11.88 13.16
N ALA A 358 -30.22 12.62 12.43
CA ALA A 358 -30.67 13.64 11.49
C ALA A 358 -30.89 13.10 10.07
N TYR A 359 -30.25 11.97 9.73
CA TYR A 359 -30.37 11.35 8.42
C TYR A 359 -30.33 9.82 8.50
N ASN A 360 -31.08 9.16 7.63
CA ASN A 360 -31.08 7.72 7.42
C ASN A 360 -31.39 7.43 5.94
N GLN A 361 -30.60 6.56 5.30
CA GLN A 361 -30.85 6.13 3.93
C GLN A 361 -30.25 4.74 3.67
N ASN A 362 -30.97 3.88 2.94
CA ASN A 362 -30.36 2.70 2.30
C ASN A 362 -29.58 3.14 1.06
N ILE A 363 -28.28 2.84 1.00
CA ILE A 363 -27.36 3.41 0.00
C ILE A 363 -26.79 2.39 -0.97
N LEU A 364 -26.83 1.10 -0.62
CA LEU A 364 -26.28 0.02 -1.44
C LEU A 364 -26.93 -1.32 -1.07
N ASP A 365 -27.18 -2.14 -2.08
CA ASP A 365 -27.48 -3.57 -1.94
C ASP A 365 -26.45 -4.35 -2.74
N PHE A 366 -25.60 -5.10 -2.03
CA PHE A 366 -24.52 -5.90 -2.62
C PHE A 366 -24.85 -7.40 -2.66
N SER A 367 -26.13 -7.78 -2.58
CA SER A 367 -26.59 -9.16 -2.75
C SER A 367 -26.34 -9.68 -4.17
N LYS A 368 -26.37 -8.78 -5.16
CA LYS A 368 -26.04 -9.09 -6.55
C LYS A 368 -24.53 -9.08 -6.72
N VAL A 369 -23.95 -10.27 -6.78
CA VAL A 369 -22.53 -10.43 -7.09
C VAL A 369 -22.31 -9.99 -8.55
N PRO A 370 -21.39 -9.03 -8.82
CA PRO A 370 -20.99 -8.73 -10.19
C PRO A 370 -20.50 -10.01 -10.85
N GLU A 371 -21.00 -10.34 -12.04
CA GLU A 371 -20.44 -11.46 -12.81
C GLU A 371 -19.01 -11.08 -13.18
N LEU A 372 -18.03 -11.65 -12.45
CA LEU A 372 -16.66 -11.68 -12.95
C LEU A 372 -16.70 -12.32 -14.34
N PRO A 373 -15.92 -11.83 -15.32
CA PRO A 373 -15.74 -12.56 -16.56
C PRO A 373 -15.37 -13.99 -16.19
N LYS A 374 -16.27 -14.94 -16.47
CA LYS A 374 -15.94 -16.35 -16.28
C LYS A 374 -14.68 -16.59 -17.08
N ASP A 375 -13.66 -17.18 -16.45
CA ASP A 375 -12.56 -17.74 -17.22
C ASP A 375 -13.19 -18.77 -18.16
N THR A 376 -13.38 -18.38 -19.42
CA THR A 376 -14.01 -19.22 -20.44
C THR A 376 -13.07 -20.36 -20.87
N LEU A 377 -11.85 -20.38 -20.33
CA LEU A 377 -10.91 -21.44 -20.56
C LEU A 377 -11.40 -22.68 -19.82
N ARG A 378 -11.63 -23.75 -20.59
CA ARG A 378 -11.93 -25.08 -20.07
C ARG A 378 -10.88 -25.43 -19.01
N GLU A 379 -11.31 -25.88 -17.83
CA GLU A 379 -10.43 -26.60 -16.91
C GLU A 379 -9.95 -27.87 -17.65
N VAL A 380 -8.76 -27.77 -18.24
CA VAL A 380 -8.05 -28.91 -18.78
C VAL A 380 -7.17 -29.40 -17.64
N GLU A 381 -7.16 -30.70 -17.36
CA GLU A 381 -6.09 -31.29 -16.56
C GLU A 381 -4.77 -30.95 -17.25
N PHE A 382 -4.07 -29.94 -16.73
CA PHE A 382 -2.80 -29.54 -17.28
C PHE A 382 -1.79 -30.62 -16.93
N VAL A 383 -1.40 -31.41 -17.93
CA VAL A 383 -0.32 -32.40 -17.76
C VAL A 383 1.00 -31.65 -17.70
N TYR A 384 1.52 -31.45 -16.50
CA TYR A 384 2.85 -30.91 -16.30
C TYR A 384 3.88 -31.88 -16.89
N LYS A 385 4.67 -31.41 -17.85
CA LYS A 385 5.92 -32.08 -18.23
C LYS A 385 6.98 -31.77 -17.17
N ASP A 386 7.99 -32.62 -17.06
CA ASP A 386 9.08 -32.37 -16.10
C ASP A 386 9.93 -31.16 -16.52
N THR A 387 10.14 -30.99 -17.84
CA THR A 387 10.92 -29.89 -18.40
C THR A 387 10.33 -29.35 -19.71
N VAL A 388 10.79 -28.15 -20.08
CA VAL A 388 10.57 -27.51 -21.37
C VAL A 388 11.86 -26.90 -21.88
N VAL A 389 12.09 -26.93 -23.19
CA VAL A 389 13.22 -26.24 -23.83
C VAL A 389 12.71 -24.94 -24.41
N ILE A 390 13.15 -23.81 -23.86
CA ILE A 390 12.75 -22.46 -24.27
C ILE A 390 13.87 -21.46 -23.96
N SER A 391 13.90 -20.33 -24.67
CA SER A 391 14.76 -19.18 -24.36
C SER A 391 14.35 -18.49 -23.06
N ALA A 392 15.23 -17.69 -22.47
CA ALA A 392 14.89 -16.84 -21.32
C ALA A 392 13.84 -15.78 -21.69
N SER A 393 13.93 -15.23 -22.90
CA SER A 393 12.96 -14.35 -23.51
C SER A 393 13.14 -14.33 -25.03
N ASP A 394 12.04 -14.22 -25.77
CA ASP A 394 12.05 -14.00 -27.23
C ASP A 394 12.07 -12.50 -27.61
N GLU A 395 11.98 -11.58 -26.63
CA GLU A 395 11.87 -10.13 -26.84
C GLU A 395 13.04 -9.57 -27.67
N TYR A 396 14.24 -10.12 -27.49
CA TYR A 396 15.46 -9.62 -28.13
C TYR A 396 15.84 -10.34 -29.43
N LYS A 397 14.99 -11.24 -29.93
CA LYS A 397 15.28 -12.08 -31.10
C LYS A 397 15.34 -11.30 -32.41
N ASN A 398 14.45 -10.32 -32.56
CA ASN A 398 14.19 -9.63 -33.82
C ASN A 398 14.76 -8.19 -33.88
N THR A 399 15.74 -7.86 -33.04
CA THR A 399 16.34 -6.51 -33.02
C THR A 399 17.05 -6.17 -34.35
N LYS A 400 16.70 -5.03 -34.94
CA LYS A 400 17.24 -4.55 -36.23
C LYS A 400 18.76 -4.34 -36.17
N LYS A 401 19.48 -4.58 -37.28
CA LYS A 401 20.96 -4.41 -37.38
C LYS A 401 21.45 -3.02 -36.94
N PHE A 402 20.73 -1.96 -37.31
CA PHE A 402 21.08 -0.60 -36.90
C PHE A 402 20.90 -0.38 -35.39
N ALA A 403 19.83 -0.94 -34.79
CA ALA A 403 19.62 -0.89 -33.35
C ALA A 403 20.73 -1.63 -32.60
N LYS A 404 21.13 -2.83 -33.06
CA LYS A 404 22.29 -3.58 -32.54
C LYS A 404 23.60 -2.80 -32.63
N TRP A 405 23.82 -2.04 -33.70
CA TRP A 405 25.02 -1.20 -33.82
C TRP A 405 25.07 -0.06 -32.79
N ILE A 406 23.91 0.55 -32.47
CA ILE A 406 23.82 1.64 -31.48
C ILE A 406 23.81 1.12 -30.05
N LEU A 407 22.98 0.10 -29.77
CA LEU A 407 22.66 -0.40 -28.44
C LEU A 407 23.48 -1.63 -28.03
N GLY A 408 24.24 -2.21 -28.97
CA GLY A 408 25.14 -3.36 -28.77
C GLY A 408 24.51 -4.66 -29.25
N GLU A 409 25.31 -5.73 -29.37
CA GLU A 409 24.83 -7.11 -29.44
C GLU A 409 24.55 -7.64 -28.01
N ASN A 410 25.32 -7.16 -27.03
CA ASN A 410 25.13 -7.45 -25.60
C ASN A 410 25.01 -8.97 -25.30
N TYR A 411 24.07 -9.39 -24.44
CA TYR A 411 23.77 -10.80 -24.14
C TYR A 411 22.61 -11.36 -24.96
N ARG A 412 22.24 -10.77 -26.10
CA ARG A 412 21.05 -11.24 -26.86
C ARG A 412 21.16 -12.69 -27.30
N THR A 413 22.36 -13.17 -27.61
CA THR A 413 22.57 -14.60 -27.90
C THR A 413 22.24 -15.46 -26.68
N THR A 414 22.68 -15.06 -25.48
CA THR A 414 22.37 -15.75 -24.22
C THR A 414 20.88 -15.71 -23.89
N TRP A 415 20.22 -14.57 -24.07
CA TRP A 415 18.77 -14.43 -23.84
C TRP A 415 17.93 -15.34 -24.75
N ASN A 416 18.36 -15.49 -26.01
CA ASN A 416 17.64 -16.26 -27.04
C ASN A 416 18.04 -17.74 -27.09
N GLU A 417 19.06 -18.17 -26.34
CA GLU A 417 19.54 -19.55 -26.37
C GLU A 417 18.48 -20.47 -25.73
N PRO A 418 17.96 -21.48 -26.46
CA PRO A 418 17.01 -22.41 -25.88
C PRO A 418 17.69 -23.28 -24.83
N VAL A 419 17.22 -23.24 -23.59
CA VAL A 419 17.73 -24.06 -22.49
C VAL A 419 16.60 -24.85 -21.84
N SER A 420 16.95 -25.94 -21.16
CA SER A 420 15.98 -26.79 -20.46
C SER A 420 15.63 -26.19 -19.10
N PHE A 421 14.38 -25.77 -18.92
CA PHE A 421 13.82 -25.31 -17.65
C PHE A 421 12.90 -26.36 -17.04
N LYS A 422 12.87 -26.47 -15.70
CA LYS A 422 11.81 -27.18 -14.99
C LYS A 422 10.49 -26.42 -15.16
N ILE A 423 9.38 -27.15 -15.20
CA ILE A 423 8.06 -26.50 -15.20
C ILE A 423 7.66 -26.16 -13.75
N PHE A 424 7.28 -24.91 -13.51
CA PHE A 424 6.76 -24.48 -12.22
C PHE A 424 5.35 -25.04 -12.00
N ASN A 425 5.15 -25.74 -10.89
CA ASN A 425 3.84 -26.20 -10.45
C ASN A 425 3.57 -25.68 -9.04
N ILE A 426 2.70 -24.67 -8.94
CA ILE A 426 2.41 -24.01 -7.66
C ILE A 426 1.85 -24.97 -6.60
N ASN A 427 1.18 -26.05 -7.00
CA ASN A 427 0.59 -27.03 -6.09
C ASN A 427 1.57 -28.12 -5.64
N LYS A 428 2.73 -28.26 -6.30
CA LYS A 428 3.72 -29.33 -6.04
C LYS A 428 5.01 -28.80 -5.44
N GLU A 429 5.54 -27.69 -5.94
CA GLU A 429 6.82 -27.14 -5.48
C GLU A 429 6.76 -26.83 -3.98
N HIS A 430 7.77 -27.28 -3.24
CA HIS A 430 7.84 -27.17 -1.77
C HIS A 430 6.62 -27.71 -0.99
N GLY A 431 5.86 -28.62 -1.60
CA GLY A 431 4.64 -29.18 -1.01
C GLY A 431 3.39 -28.33 -1.20
N GLY A 432 3.44 -27.40 -2.16
CA GLY A 432 2.36 -26.48 -2.49
C GLY A 432 2.59 -25.11 -1.89
N PHE A 433 2.48 -24.08 -2.73
CA PHE A 433 2.59 -22.69 -2.35
C PHE A 433 1.21 -22.04 -2.24
N LYS A 434 1.08 -21.16 -1.24
CA LYS A 434 0.00 -20.18 -1.14
C LYS A 434 0.51 -18.82 -1.59
N ILE A 435 -0.21 -18.18 -2.50
CA ILE A 435 0.10 -16.81 -2.93
C ILE A 435 -0.32 -15.84 -1.81
N LYS A 436 0.60 -14.99 -1.36
CA LYS A 436 0.39 -14.00 -0.30
C LYS A 436 0.05 -12.63 -0.88
N SER A 437 0.89 -12.14 -1.78
CA SER A 437 0.65 -10.87 -2.49
C SER A 437 1.45 -10.80 -3.80
N LEU A 438 1.03 -9.90 -4.69
CA LEU A 438 1.89 -9.39 -5.75
C LEU A 438 2.94 -8.44 -5.17
N GLY A 439 4.03 -8.30 -5.91
CA GLY A 439 5.13 -7.41 -5.62
C GLY A 439 5.98 -7.21 -6.87
N GLY A 440 7.18 -6.71 -6.64
CA GLY A 440 8.09 -6.32 -7.71
C GLY A 440 7.83 -4.88 -8.09
N GLY A 441 8.91 -4.10 -8.11
CA GLY A 441 8.84 -2.67 -8.35
C GLY A 441 8.46 -2.36 -9.80
N LYS A 442 8.93 -1.22 -10.31
CA LYS A 442 8.51 -0.71 -11.63
C LYS A 442 9.01 -1.50 -12.86
N GLN A 443 9.73 -2.61 -12.66
CA GLN A 443 10.51 -3.31 -13.70
C GLN A 443 10.25 -4.83 -13.75
N THR A 444 9.99 -5.50 -12.63
CA THR A 444 9.75 -6.96 -12.58
C THR A 444 8.45 -7.26 -11.87
N LYS A 445 7.76 -8.32 -12.28
CA LYS A 445 6.59 -8.83 -11.56
C LYS A 445 7.07 -9.92 -10.61
N SER A 446 6.71 -9.85 -9.33
CA SER A 446 6.98 -10.93 -8.39
C SER A 446 5.75 -11.32 -7.57
N LEU A 447 5.67 -12.58 -7.16
CA LEU A 447 4.70 -13.05 -6.17
C LEU A 447 5.44 -13.44 -4.92
N LYS A 448 4.92 -12.98 -3.77
CA LYS A 448 5.28 -13.53 -2.46
C LYS A 448 4.48 -14.82 -2.26
N LEU A 449 5.20 -15.89 -1.98
CA LEU A 449 4.63 -17.23 -1.76
C LEU A 449 4.94 -17.68 -0.34
N GLU A 450 4.08 -18.51 0.22
CA GLU A 450 4.28 -19.20 1.49
C GLU A 450 4.17 -20.70 1.25
N ASP A 451 5.18 -21.47 1.66
CA ASP A 451 5.11 -22.93 1.56
C ASP A 451 4.30 -23.55 2.71
N LYS A 452 4.07 -24.87 2.64
CA LYS A 452 3.31 -25.60 3.67
C LYS A 452 3.89 -25.51 5.10
N ASN A 453 5.16 -25.15 5.25
CA ASN A 453 5.83 -25.00 6.53
C ASN A 453 5.82 -23.54 7.02
N GLY A 454 5.18 -22.63 6.28
CA GLY A 454 5.12 -21.21 6.59
C GLY A 454 6.36 -20.41 6.18
N LYS A 455 7.29 -21.01 5.42
CA LYS A 455 8.47 -20.29 4.92
C LYS A 455 8.09 -19.43 3.73
N GLU A 456 8.63 -18.21 3.68
CA GLU A 456 8.37 -17.27 2.58
C GLU A 456 9.34 -17.46 1.40
N TRP A 457 8.77 -17.45 0.20
CA TRP A 457 9.48 -17.55 -1.07
C TRP A 457 9.05 -16.41 -1.99
N SER A 458 9.82 -16.15 -3.04
CA SER A 458 9.43 -15.25 -4.10
C SER A 458 9.66 -15.87 -5.46
N ILE A 459 8.63 -15.82 -6.32
CA ILE A 459 8.83 -16.00 -7.76
C ILE A 459 8.88 -14.64 -8.46
N ARG A 460 9.80 -14.46 -9.40
CA ARG A 460 9.99 -13.19 -10.12
C ARG A 460 10.18 -13.45 -11.61
N THR A 461 9.50 -12.66 -12.46
CA THR A 461 9.73 -12.74 -13.91
C THR A 461 11.16 -12.37 -14.25
N LEU A 462 11.79 -13.19 -15.08
CA LEU A 462 13.14 -12.92 -15.56
C LEU A 462 13.15 -11.77 -16.57
N GLU A 463 12.16 -11.76 -17.47
CA GLU A 463 11.90 -10.63 -18.35
C GLU A 463 11.41 -9.42 -17.54
N LYS A 464 11.92 -8.25 -17.91
CA LYS A 464 11.64 -6.98 -17.25
C LYS A 464 10.74 -6.13 -18.13
N ASP A 465 9.69 -5.57 -17.52
CA ASP A 465 8.82 -4.61 -18.16
C ASP A 465 9.04 -3.21 -17.59
N PRO A 466 9.84 -2.36 -18.27
CA PRO A 466 10.13 -1.01 -17.81
C PRO A 466 8.97 -0.03 -17.98
N GLU A 467 7.82 -0.45 -18.54
CA GLU A 467 6.72 0.47 -18.84
C GLU A 467 6.32 1.32 -17.64
N LYS A 468 6.14 0.68 -16.46
CA LYS A 468 5.75 1.40 -15.24
C LYS A 468 6.85 2.33 -14.73
N ALA A 469 8.11 2.10 -15.07
CA ALA A 469 9.24 2.96 -14.69
C ALA A 469 9.41 4.20 -15.56
N LEU A 470 8.78 4.21 -16.74
CA LEU A 470 8.85 5.34 -17.64
C LEU A 470 7.80 6.40 -17.28
N PRO A 471 8.16 7.70 -17.40
CA PRO A 471 7.17 8.77 -17.44
C PRO A 471 6.05 8.46 -18.42
N LEU A 472 4.80 8.84 -18.10
CA LEU A 472 3.61 8.54 -18.91
C LEU A 472 3.79 8.92 -20.39
N ASN A 473 4.47 10.04 -20.68
CA ASN A 473 4.74 10.53 -22.03
C ASN A 473 5.79 9.70 -22.81
N LEU A 474 6.49 8.78 -22.14
CA LEU A 474 7.48 7.88 -22.73
C LEU A 474 6.99 6.42 -22.76
N ARG A 475 5.87 6.09 -22.10
CA ARG A 475 5.22 4.79 -22.22
C ARG A 475 4.64 4.61 -23.62
N SER A 476 4.70 3.39 -24.14
CA SER A 476 4.32 3.02 -25.51
C SER A 476 5.01 3.84 -26.61
N THR A 477 6.24 4.31 -26.36
CA THR A 477 7.03 5.07 -27.34
C THR A 477 8.31 4.33 -27.74
N LEU A 478 8.99 4.83 -28.80
CA LEU A 478 10.34 4.38 -29.16
C LEU A 478 11.35 4.46 -28.01
N ALA A 479 11.13 5.34 -27.02
CA ALA A 479 11.99 5.42 -25.84
C ALA A 479 11.82 4.20 -24.93
N GLN A 480 10.61 3.62 -24.83
CA GLN A 480 10.38 2.37 -24.11
C GLN A 480 11.13 1.22 -24.78
N ASP A 481 11.05 1.12 -26.10
CA ASP A 481 11.76 0.08 -26.86
C ASP A 481 13.27 0.18 -26.66
N VAL A 482 13.83 1.40 -26.62
CA VAL A 482 15.26 1.61 -26.33
C VAL A 482 15.61 1.19 -24.91
N VAL A 483 14.80 1.53 -23.90
CA VAL A 483 15.05 1.13 -22.51
C VAL A 483 14.95 -0.38 -22.34
N LYS A 484 13.92 -1.02 -22.93
CA LYS A 484 13.78 -2.48 -22.99
C LYS A 484 15.01 -3.13 -23.65
N ASP A 485 15.46 -2.59 -24.78
CA ASP A 485 16.59 -3.18 -25.51
C ASP A 485 17.94 -2.99 -24.77
N VAL A 486 18.08 -1.97 -23.92
CA VAL A 486 19.25 -1.82 -23.02
C VAL A 486 19.30 -2.92 -21.96
N ILE A 487 18.17 -3.53 -21.58
CA ILE A 487 18.12 -4.65 -20.61
C ILE A 487 18.87 -5.87 -21.13
N SER A 488 19.00 -6.03 -22.45
CA SER A 488 19.83 -7.08 -23.06
C SER A 488 21.31 -7.04 -22.65
N ALA A 489 21.79 -5.94 -22.03
CA ALA A 489 23.12 -5.80 -21.46
C ALA A 489 23.29 -6.43 -20.07
N SER A 490 22.19 -6.81 -19.41
CA SER A 490 22.20 -7.66 -18.22
C SER A 490 22.22 -9.14 -18.65
N ASP A 491 22.99 -9.96 -17.93
CA ASP A 491 23.04 -11.40 -18.14
C ASP A 491 21.83 -12.06 -17.43
N PRO A 492 20.94 -12.77 -18.17
CA PRO A 492 19.73 -13.37 -17.58
C PRO A 492 20.02 -14.46 -16.53
N TYR A 493 21.23 -15.03 -16.54
CA TYR A 493 21.60 -16.12 -15.64
C TYR A 493 22.62 -15.70 -14.59
N SER A 494 22.96 -14.41 -14.48
CA SER A 494 23.96 -13.89 -13.54
C SER A 494 23.77 -14.32 -12.08
N PRO A 495 22.55 -14.48 -11.53
CA PRO A 495 22.37 -14.88 -10.14
C PRO A 495 22.92 -16.28 -9.82
N LEU A 496 22.93 -17.21 -10.79
CA LEU A 496 23.42 -18.58 -10.61
C LEU A 496 24.93 -18.65 -10.27
N PRO A 497 25.86 -18.14 -11.11
CA PRO A 497 27.27 -18.12 -10.78
C PRO A 497 27.58 -17.23 -9.57
N VAL A 498 26.85 -16.13 -9.35
CA VAL A 498 27.05 -15.30 -8.15
C VAL A 498 26.74 -16.07 -6.87
N ALA A 499 25.68 -16.88 -6.85
CA ALA A 499 25.35 -17.72 -5.68
C ALA A 499 26.47 -18.74 -5.38
N VAL A 500 27.07 -19.35 -6.41
CA VAL A 500 28.21 -20.26 -6.25
C VAL A 500 29.44 -19.53 -5.69
N LEU A 501 29.77 -18.36 -6.24
CA LEU A 501 30.89 -17.54 -5.77
C LEU A 501 30.67 -17.03 -4.34
N ALA A 502 29.46 -16.58 -4.02
CA ALA A 502 29.09 -16.11 -2.69
C ALA A 502 29.23 -17.24 -1.66
N LYS A 503 28.73 -18.44 -1.97
CA LYS A 503 28.92 -19.63 -1.12
C LYS A 503 30.39 -19.95 -0.89
N ALA A 504 31.22 -19.92 -1.95
CA ALA A 504 32.65 -20.17 -1.84
C ALA A 504 33.37 -19.10 -0.99
N ALA A 505 32.90 -17.86 -1.03
CA ALA A 505 33.41 -16.73 -0.24
C ALA A 505 32.79 -16.61 1.16
N GLY A 506 31.90 -17.52 1.56
CA GLY A 506 31.22 -17.49 2.87
C GLY A 506 30.21 -16.34 3.02
N ILE A 507 29.69 -15.80 1.92
CA ILE A 507 28.71 -14.72 1.91
C ILE A 507 27.30 -15.32 1.89
N PRO A 508 26.43 -14.98 2.86
CA PRO A 508 25.03 -15.42 2.86
C PRO A 508 24.31 -14.94 1.59
N SER A 509 23.64 -15.82 0.87
CA SER A 509 22.92 -15.46 -0.36
C SER A 509 21.83 -16.47 -0.67
N ALA A 510 20.78 -16.00 -1.35
CA ALA A 510 19.79 -16.90 -1.93
C ALA A 510 20.40 -17.71 -3.08
N ALA A 511 19.94 -18.94 -3.23
CA ALA A 511 20.26 -19.80 -4.37
C ALA A 511 19.03 -19.82 -5.30
N PRO A 512 19.01 -19.02 -6.39
CA PRO A 512 17.86 -18.95 -7.26
C PRO A 512 17.69 -20.24 -8.08
N GLU A 513 16.45 -20.69 -8.19
CA GLU A 513 16.06 -21.76 -9.09
C GLU A 513 15.26 -21.19 -10.27
N TYR A 514 15.53 -21.63 -11.49
CA TYR A 514 14.85 -21.14 -12.68
C TYR A 514 13.76 -22.12 -13.10
N PHE A 515 12.59 -21.57 -13.37
CA PHE A 515 11.43 -22.33 -13.85
C PHE A 515 10.78 -21.64 -15.04
N PHE A 516 10.10 -22.44 -15.87
CA PHE A 516 9.11 -21.95 -16.80
C PHE A 516 7.72 -22.10 -16.19
N VAL A 517 6.93 -21.02 -16.18
CA VAL A 517 5.55 -21.03 -15.72
C VAL A 517 4.65 -21.28 -16.93
N PRO A 518 3.95 -22.42 -17.00
CA PRO A 518 2.99 -22.66 -18.06
C PRO A 518 1.75 -21.79 -17.87
N ASP A 519 0.84 -21.84 -18.82
CA ASP A 519 -0.45 -21.16 -18.72
C ASP A 519 -1.43 -21.85 -17.73
N ASP A 520 -1.02 -21.89 -16.46
CA ASP A 520 -1.61 -22.64 -15.35
C ASP A 520 -2.81 -21.90 -14.71
N PRO A 521 -4.04 -22.46 -14.77
CA PRO A 521 -5.22 -21.89 -14.11
C PRO A 521 -5.07 -21.77 -12.58
N SER A 522 -4.21 -22.55 -11.94
CA SER A 522 -3.99 -22.52 -10.48
C SER A 522 -3.43 -21.18 -9.99
N LEU A 523 -2.87 -20.37 -10.89
CA LEU A 523 -2.42 -19.00 -10.60
C LEU A 523 -3.59 -18.00 -10.49
N GLY A 524 -4.80 -18.38 -10.90
CA GLY A 524 -6.00 -17.56 -10.80
C GLY A 524 -5.79 -16.15 -11.35
N TYR A 525 -6.03 -15.14 -10.50
CA TYR A 525 -5.87 -13.72 -10.83
C TYR A 525 -4.49 -13.38 -11.43
N TYR A 526 -3.42 -14.05 -10.98
CA TYR A 526 -2.05 -13.72 -11.38
C TYR A 526 -1.63 -14.42 -12.68
N ARG A 527 -2.45 -15.34 -13.21
CA ARG A 527 -2.16 -16.11 -14.42
C ARG A 527 -1.68 -15.22 -15.59
N PRO A 528 -2.35 -14.11 -15.96
CA PRO A 528 -1.91 -13.27 -17.08
C PRO A 528 -0.54 -12.63 -16.89
N LEU A 529 -0.07 -12.51 -15.64
CA LEU A 529 1.21 -11.88 -15.32
C LEU A 529 2.38 -12.85 -15.47
N PHE A 530 2.15 -14.15 -15.26
CA PHE A 530 3.21 -15.17 -15.19
C PHE A 530 3.11 -16.27 -16.25
N ALA A 531 1.96 -16.47 -16.88
CA ALA A 531 1.77 -17.49 -17.90
C ALA A 531 2.77 -17.35 -19.05
N ASN A 532 3.38 -18.47 -19.43
CA ASN A 532 4.37 -18.60 -20.49
C ASN A 532 5.65 -17.78 -20.28
N LYS A 533 6.05 -17.54 -19.02
CA LYS A 533 7.27 -16.79 -18.68
C LYS A 533 8.28 -17.65 -17.92
N VAL A 534 9.55 -17.31 -18.08
CA VAL A 534 10.62 -17.80 -17.23
C VAL A 534 10.67 -16.96 -15.95
N VAL A 535 10.78 -17.63 -14.80
CA VAL A 535 10.84 -17.01 -13.48
C VAL A 535 12.02 -17.55 -12.67
N THR A 536 12.51 -16.75 -11.73
CA THR A 536 13.36 -17.23 -10.63
C THR A 536 12.51 -17.46 -9.39
N LEU A 537 12.72 -18.60 -8.72
CA LEU A 537 12.22 -18.91 -7.39
C LEU A 537 13.37 -18.75 -6.40
N GLU A 538 13.17 -17.90 -5.39
CA GLU A 538 14.19 -17.59 -4.38
C GLU A 538 13.59 -17.62 -2.97
N ASP A 539 14.41 -18.08 -2.03
CA ASP A 539 14.16 -17.90 -0.60
C ASP A 539 14.22 -16.42 -0.26
N ARG A 540 13.20 -15.90 0.43
CA ARG A 540 13.18 -14.49 0.81
C ARG A 540 14.17 -14.16 1.92
N ASP A 541 14.45 -15.14 2.77
CA ASP A 541 15.37 -15.03 3.91
C ASP A 541 16.36 -16.21 3.84
N PRO A 542 17.44 -16.08 3.05
CA PRO A 542 18.38 -17.17 2.80
C PRO A 542 19.24 -17.55 4.03
N VAL A 543 18.96 -16.94 5.18
CA VAL A 543 19.63 -17.23 6.44
C VAL A 543 18.59 -17.82 7.40
N PRO A 544 18.74 -19.10 7.79
CA PRO A 544 17.82 -19.75 8.71
C PRO A 544 17.68 -18.99 10.04
N ASP A 545 16.46 -18.93 10.56
CA ASP A 545 16.12 -18.41 11.89
C ASP A 545 16.50 -16.93 12.15
N ALA A 546 16.77 -16.15 11.10
CA ALA A 546 17.12 -14.74 11.20
C ALA A 546 15.97 -13.81 10.74
N ASP A 547 15.44 -13.00 11.65
CA ASP A 547 14.59 -11.84 11.31
C ASP A 547 15.46 -10.79 10.60
N THR A 548 15.45 -10.80 9.26
CA THR A 548 16.29 -9.89 8.46
C THR A 548 15.68 -8.50 8.36
N LYS A 549 16.51 -7.46 8.54
CA LYS A 549 16.08 -6.06 8.58
C LYS A 549 16.49 -5.30 7.33
N SER A 550 15.73 -4.28 6.93
CA SER A 550 16.20 -3.34 5.89
C SER A 550 17.34 -2.47 6.40
N THR A 551 18.05 -1.85 5.45
CA THR A 551 19.11 -0.89 5.74
C THR A 551 18.59 0.32 6.55
N SER A 552 17.39 0.85 6.25
CA SER A 552 16.81 1.97 7.02
C SER A 552 16.53 1.60 8.46
N LYS A 553 15.96 0.41 8.71
CA LYS A 553 15.66 -0.06 10.06
C LYS A 553 16.91 -0.24 10.91
N ILE A 554 18.01 -0.76 10.34
CA ILE A 554 19.26 -0.86 11.10
C ILE A 554 19.94 0.49 11.29
N LEU A 555 19.82 1.45 10.36
CA LEU A 555 20.33 2.80 10.57
C LEU A 555 19.70 3.43 11.80
N ASN A 556 18.37 3.35 11.92
CA ASN A 556 17.66 3.85 13.10
C ASN A 556 18.15 3.14 14.39
N LYS A 557 18.32 1.82 14.35
CA LYS A 557 18.83 1.07 15.52
C LYS A 557 20.25 1.45 15.92
N LEU A 558 21.14 1.66 14.94
CA LEU A 558 22.50 2.14 15.18
C LEU A 558 22.54 3.58 15.73
N TYR A 559 21.54 4.41 15.42
CA TYR A 559 21.39 5.74 16.02
C TYR A 559 20.81 5.69 17.44
N GLU A 560 19.90 4.75 17.71
CA GLU A 560 19.25 4.58 19.01
C GLU A 560 20.19 3.97 20.07
N ASP A 561 21.08 3.06 19.65
CA ASP A 561 21.95 2.30 20.56
C ASP A 561 23.41 2.26 20.07
N ASN A 562 24.34 2.73 20.90
CA ASN A 562 25.77 2.74 20.57
C ASN A 562 26.46 1.37 20.74
N ASP A 563 25.79 0.39 21.36
CA ASP A 563 26.27 -0.99 21.47
C ASP A 563 25.96 -1.82 20.21
N ASP A 564 25.05 -1.35 19.37
CA ASP A 564 24.73 -1.95 18.06
C ASP A 564 25.86 -1.66 17.05
N LYS A 565 26.26 -2.68 16.29
CA LYS A 565 27.37 -2.62 15.33
C LYS A 565 27.08 -3.37 14.04
N VAL A 566 27.79 -2.99 13.00
CA VAL A 566 27.79 -3.68 11.70
C VAL A 566 29.04 -4.53 11.56
N ASP A 567 28.88 -5.75 11.06
CA ASP A 567 30.00 -6.63 10.66
C ASP A 567 30.64 -6.11 9.37
N GLN A 568 31.45 -5.05 9.52
CA GLN A 568 32.10 -4.39 8.39
C GLN A 568 33.04 -5.32 7.60
N PRO A 569 33.82 -6.23 8.23
CA PRO A 569 34.63 -7.20 7.47
C PRO A 569 33.78 -8.12 6.59
N ALA A 570 32.64 -8.64 7.08
CA ALA A 570 31.72 -9.42 6.26
C ALA A 570 31.15 -8.57 5.11
N LEU A 571 30.85 -7.30 5.37
CA LEU A 571 30.38 -6.37 4.35
C LEU A 571 31.42 -6.09 3.29
N LEU A 572 32.66 -5.80 3.68
CA LEU A 572 33.76 -5.58 2.73
C LEU A 572 33.97 -6.81 1.85
N ASN A 573 33.93 -8.02 2.41
CA ASN A 573 34.02 -9.26 1.64
C ASN A 573 32.90 -9.36 0.58
N ALA A 574 31.66 -9.05 0.96
CA ALA A 574 30.54 -9.00 0.02
C ALA A 574 30.74 -7.93 -1.07
N ARG A 575 31.17 -6.72 -0.70
CA ARG A 575 31.45 -5.64 -1.66
C ARG A 575 32.58 -5.98 -2.63
N LEU A 576 33.62 -6.69 -2.19
CA LEU A 576 34.70 -7.15 -3.05
C LEU A 576 34.21 -8.17 -4.09
N LEU A 577 33.31 -9.07 -3.70
CA LEU A 577 32.64 -9.96 -4.66
C LEU A 577 31.80 -9.17 -5.67
N ASP A 578 31.02 -8.18 -5.22
CA ASP A 578 30.21 -7.32 -6.10
C ASP A 578 31.08 -6.63 -7.16
N ILE A 579 32.23 -6.09 -6.75
CA ILE A 579 33.21 -5.50 -7.66
C ILE A 579 33.76 -6.55 -8.61
N LEU A 580 34.14 -7.74 -8.13
CA LEU A 580 34.72 -8.80 -8.95
C LEU A 580 33.78 -9.20 -10.10
N VAL A 581 32.49 -9.28 -9.84
CA VAL A 581 31.47 -9.63 -10.86
C VAL A 581 30.93 -8.42 -11.60
N ALA A 582 31.49 -7.23 -11.37
CA ALA A 582 31.04 -5.96 -11.94
C ALA A 582 29.53 -5.66 -11.70
N ASP A 583 29.01 -6.05 -10.54
CA ASP A 583 27.69 -5.68 -10.05
C ASP A 583 27.74 -4.23 -9.51
N PHE A 584 27.30 -3.28 -10.33
CA PHE A 584 27.43 -1.85 -10.04
C PHE A 584 26.28 -1.30 -9.18
N ASP A 585 25.16 -2.01 -9.10
CA ASP A 585 23.92 -1.49 -8.51
C ASP A 585 23.74 -2.01 -7.09
N ARG A 586 24.46 -1.39 -6.16
CA ARG A 586 24.57 -1.86 -4.76
C ARG A 586 24.14 -0.78 -3.77
N HIS A 587 22.96 -0.20 -4.01
CA HIS A 587 22.30 0.76 -3.11
C HIS A 587 21.67 0.05 -1.90
N ALA A 588 21.11 0.81 -0.96
CA ALA A 588 20.70 0.32 0.36
C ALA A 588 19.62 -0.79 0.32
N ASP A 589 18.69 -0.77 -0.62
CA ASP A 589 17.68 -1.82 -0.83
C ASP A 589 18.24 -3.18 -1.31
N GLN A 590 19.48 -3.19 -1.80
CA GLN A 590 20.16 -4.40 -2.27
C GLN A 590 20.73 -5.25 -1.13
N TRP A 591 20.43 -4.86 0.11
CA TRP A 591 20.92 -5.47 1.33
C TRP A 591 19.76 -5.73 2.29
N LYS A 592 19.74 -6.94 2.83
CA LYS A 592 19.08 -7.25 4.10
C LYS A 592 20.15 -7.49 5.15
N TRP A 593 19.75 -7.39 6.41
CA TRP A 593 20.66 -7.48 7.54
C TRP A 593 20.20 -8.57 8.49
N GLY A 594 20.98 -9.64 8.59
CA GLY A 594 20.80 -10.61 9.65
C GLY A 594 21.31 -10.05 10.97
N THR A 595 20.74 -10.49 12.08
CA THR A 595 21.06 -9.99 13.42
C THR A 595 21.70 -11.10 14.26
N LYS A 596 22.76 -10.79 15.00
CA LYS A 596 23.31 -11.64 16.07
C LYS A 596 23.34 -10.86 17.39
N ASP A 597 22.87 -11.46 18.47
CA ASP A 597 22.99 -10.87 19.80
C ASP A 597 24.44 -11.03 20.30
N THR A 598 25.00 -9.95 20.86
CA THR A 598 26.35 -9.93 21.46
C THR A 598 26.32 -9.93 22.99
N GLY A 599 25.13 -9.89 23.61
CA GLY A 599 24.91 -9.74 25.05
C GLY A 599 25.04 -8.31 25.58
N LYS A 600 25.46 -7.36 24.74
CA LYS A 600 25.53 -5.92 25.05
C LYS A 600 24.73 -5.08 24.05
N GLY A 601 24.84 -5.43 22.78
CA GLY A 601 24.00 -4.91 21.70
C GLY A 601 23.90 -5.94 20.58
N LYS A 602 23.62 -5.50 19.37
CA LYS A 602 23.43 -6.36 18.20
C LYS A 602 24.55 -6.20 17.19
N LEU A 603 24.97 -7.31 16.59
CA LEU A 603 25.83 -7.33 15.42
C LEU A 603 25.00 -7.62 14.17
N TYR A 604 24.91 -6.64 13.28
CA TYR A 604 24.23 -6.75 11.99
C TYR A 604 25.21 -7.22 10.92
N TYR A 605 24.92 -8.34 10.27
CA TYR A 605 25.73 -8.88 9.18
C TYR A 605 24.96 -8.82 7.85
N PRO A 606 25.66 -8.58 6.73
CA PRO A 606 25.02 -8.32 5.45
C PRO A 606 24.52 -9.61 4.80
N VAL A 607 23.33 -9.51 4.21
CA VAL A 607 22.70 -10.52 3.36
C VAL A 607 22.39 -9.84 2.01
N PRO A 608 23.34 -9.89 1.04
CA PRO A 608 23.11 -9.33 -0.28
C PRO A 608 21.90 -9.95 -0.98
N ARG A 609 21.13 -9.11 -1.66
CA ARG A 609 20.02 -9.50 -2.52
C ARG A 609 20.20 -8.93 -3.92
N ASP A 610 19.39 -9.45 -4.84
CA ASP A 610 19.20 -9.00 -6.23
C ASP A 610 20.51 -8.77 -7.00
N ARG A 611 20.77 -9.69 -7.94
CA ARG A 611 22.04 -9.81 -8.68
C ARG A 611 21.88 -9.46 -10.15
N ASP A 612 20.84 -8.71 -10.50
CA ASP A 612 20.46 -8.40 -11.87
C ASP A 612 21.51 -7.61 -12.69
N GLN A 613 22.42 -6.91 -12.02
CA GLN A 613 23.48 -6.13 -12.66
C GLN A 613 24.85 -6.82 -12.60
N ALA A 614 24.95 -7.99 -11.99
CA ALA A 614 26.16 -8.80 -12.06
C ALA A 614 26.46 -9.19 -13.51
N PHE A 615 27.73 -9.12 -13.88
CA PHE A 615 28.25 -9.33 -15.23
C PHE A 615 27.70 -8.39 -16.31
N PHE A 616 27.12 -7.24 -15.93
CA PHE A 616 26.59 -6.27 -16.91
C PHE A 616 27.62 -5.97 -18.00
N LYS A 617 27.24 -6.06 -19.27
CA LYS A 617 28.15 -5.85 -20.40
C LYS A 617 27.40 -5.28 -21.60
N SER A 618 27.94 -4.20 -22.16
CA SER A 618 27.47 -3.67 -23.43
C SER A 618 28.61 -3.29 -24.37
N ASP A 619 28.45 -3.65 -25.64
CA ASP A 619 29.31 -3.29 -26.77
C ASP A 619 28.70 -2.19 -27.66
N GLY A 620 27.55 -1.65 -27.28
CA GLY A 620 26.86 -0.59 -28.01
C GLY A 620 27.57 0.76 -27.98
N LEU A 621 27.48 1.51 -29.08
CA LEU A 621 28.05 2.86 -29.18
C LEU A 621 27.46 3.83 -28.15
N LEU A 622 26.15 3.75 -27.89
CA LEU A 622 25.48 4.62 -26.93
C LEU A 622 26.02 4.41 -25.51
N VAL A 623 26.06 3.17 -25.04
CA VAL A 623 26.55 2.82 -23.69
C VAL A 623 28.05 3.14 -23.57
N LYS A 624 28.84 2.87 -24.63
CA LYS A 624 30.26 3.25 -24.69
C LYS A 624 30.49 4.75 -24.60
N TYR A 625 29.62 5.55 -25.20
CA TYR A 625 29.68 7.01 -25.11
C TYR A 625 29.29 7.49 -23.70
N LEU A 626 28.16 7.02 -23.15
CA LEU A 626 27.67 7.39 -21.81
C LEU A 626 28.67 7.03 -20.71
N SER A 627 29.27 5.83 -20.79
CA SER A 627 30.23 5.30 -19.82
C SER A 627 31.59 6.02 -19.81
N ARG A 628 31.95 6.70 -20.90
CA ARG A 628 33.17 7.51 -20.96
C ARG A 628 32.99 8.89 -20.32
N ARG A 629 31.77 9.46 -20.40
CA ARG A 629 31.49 10.84 -19.97
C ARG A 629 30.90 10.95 -18.58
N ARG A 630 29.71 10.36 -18.36
CA ARG A 630 28.88 10.65 -17.17
C ARG A 630 28.51 9.42 -16.35
N MET A 631 28.56 8.22 -16.93
CA MET A 631 28.04 7.00 -16.28
C MET A 631 29.09 5.89 -16.25
N ALA A 632 30.23 6.14 -15.58
CA ALA A 632 31.37 5.21 -15.60
C ALA A 632 31.06 3.80 -15.07
N PHE A 633 29.99 3.64 -14.27
CA PHE A 633 29.46 2.34 -13.83
C PHE A 633 28.97 1.47 -14.99
N LEU A 634 28.47 2.05 -16.08
CA LEU A 634 28.04 1.33 -17.30
C LEU A 634 29.20 0.77 -18.14
N LYS A 635 30.45 0.86 -17.68
CA LYS A 635 31.57 0.17 -18.35
C LYS A 635 31.46 -1.35 -18.22
N GLY A 636 30.79 -1.82 -17.16
CA GLY A 636 30.47 -3.23 -16.97
C GLY A 636 31.68 -4.15 -16.79
N PHE A 637 31.41 -5.43 -16.99
CA PHE A 637 32.31 -6.54 -16.80
C PHE A 637 33.37 -6.59 -17.91
N THR A 638 34.62 -6.38 -17.51
CA THR A 638 35.81 -6.42 -18.36
C THR A 638 36.96 -7.03 -17.58
N PRO A 639 38.02 -7.54 -18.25
CA PRO A 639 39.18 -8.11 -17.55
C PRO A 639 39.86 -7.15 -16.55
N LYS A 640 39.67 -5.83 -16.71
CA LYS A 640 40.11 -4.81 -15.75
C LYS A 640 39.09 -3.69 -15.62
N ILE A 641 38.47 -3.59 -14.44
CA ILE A 641 37.49 -2.54 -14.13
C ILE A 641 38.19 -1.18 -14.10
N LYS A 642 37.88 -0.34 -15.10
CA LYS A 642 38.49 0.99 -15.24
C LYS A 642 37.73 2.04 -14.43
N LYS A 643 38.44 2.83 -13.62
CA LYS A 643 37.86 3.86 -12.72
C LYS A 643 36.94 3.22 -11.66
N ILE A 644 37.48 2.30 -10.87
CA ILE A 644 36.74 1.55 -9.83
C ILE A 644 35.89 2.46 -8.91
N ASN A 645 36.41 3.60 -8.48
CA ASN A 645 35.65 4.55 -7.64
C ASN A 645 34.39 5.10 -8.33
N ALA A 646 34.45 5.30 -9.64
CA ALA A 646 33.30 5.80 -10.42
C ALA A 646 32.35 4.67 -10.84
N PHE A 647 32.82 3.42 -10.79
CA PHE A 647 31.99 2.23 -10.93
C PHE A 647 31.13 2.04 -9.67
N SER A 648 31.72 2.14 -8.48
CA SER A 648 31.01 2.05 -7.19
C SER A 648 30.22 3.32 -6.81
N PHE A 649 29.79 4.12 -7.79
CA PHE A 649 29.11 5.40 -7.51
C PHE A 649 27.75 5.20 -6.83
N ALA A 650 27.02 4.13 -7.17
CA ALA A 650 25.71 3.82 -6.60
C ALA A 650 25.81 3.38 -5.12
N SER A 651 26.92 2.74 -4.73
CA SER A 651 27.13 2.28 -3.35
C SER A 651 27.78 3.33 -2.45
N ARG A 652 28.23 4.47 -2.98
CA ARG A 652 29.10 5.42 -2.26
C ARG A 652 28.56 5.84 -0.88
N ASP A 653 27.25 6.09 -0.78
CA ASP A 653 26.63 6.62 0.43
C ASP A 653 26.40 5.47 1.43
N PHE A 654 26.04 4.29 0.92
CA PHE A 654 25.97 3.06 1.69
C PHE A 654 27.35 2.66 2.26
N ASP A 655 28.38 2.58 1.41
CA ASP A 655 29.73 2.20 1.82
C ASP A 655 30.29 3.19 2.87
N ARG A 656 30.02 4.49 2.73
CA ARG A 656 30.41 5.50 3.72
C ARG A 656 29.74 5.32 5.08
N SER A 657 28.48 4.90 5.09
CA SER A 657 27.74 4.68 6.33
C SER A 657 28.18 3.41 7.06
N PHE A 658 28.56 2.36 6.31
CA PHE A 658 28.74 1.01 6.87
C PHE A 658 30.17 0.46 6.85
N LEU A 659 31.10 1.08 6.12
CA LEU A 659 32.53 0.70 6.08
C LEU A 659 33.45 1.78 6.68
N ASN A 660 32.94 2.52 7.67
CA ASN A 660 33.62 3.67 8.28
C ASN A 660 34.68 3.34 9.35
N ALA A 661 34.80 2.08 9.76
CA ALA A 661 35.73 1.63 10.81
C ALA A 661 36.85 0.72 10.29
N ILE A 662 36.92 0.47 8.98
CA ILE A 662 38.01 -0.28 8.34
C ILE A 662 39.09 0.70 7.86
N GLY A 663 40.34 0.48 8.28
CA GLY A 663 41.50 1.24 7.81
C GLY A 663 42.12 0.63 6.55
N GLU A 664 42.90 1.42 5.80
CA GLU A 664 43.50 1.06 4.50
C GLU A 664 44.35 -0.23 4.48
N LYS A 665 44.85 -0.68 5.64
CA LYS A 665 45.72 -1.86 5.78
C LYS A 665 44.99 -3.16 6.13
N LYS A 666 43.66 -3.15 6.23
CA LYS A 666 42.85 -4.33 6.58
C LYS A 666 41.83 -4.66 5.50
#